data_AF-A0A2E3J2S0-F1
#
_entry.id   AF-A0A2E3J2S0-F1
#
_cell.length_a   1.000
_cell.length_b   1.000
_cell.length_c   1.000
_cell.angle_alpha   90.00
_cell.angle_beta   90.00
_cell.angle_gamma   90.00
#
_symmetry.space_group_name_H-M   'P 1'
#
loop_
_entity.id
_entity.type
_entity.pdbx_description
1 polymer ?
#
loop_
_entity_poly.entity_id
_entity_poly.type
_entity_poly.pdbx_seq_one_letter_code
_entity_poly.pdbx_strand_id
1 'polypeptide(L)'
;MYRTFLAGCLTILLWPMPATSANVDHAQVDSFLVLAADTTVSYKDRVKLIKKAIKLDDTGRAMFALGELYLDGSIISSWRDASLWLQRAMRKDKKNLDYRIAYARYLWASGKRKTAYKSAKKAIEINPNHVGALYVAGRYAAYQMSRYLEGERVDYSYDSFGNPSVRGYSLEQFGEQDRDEAIGYLTRALNVDADHRPSLLLLGLVYYEARMPDKLVVLFKDYLTRHPDDSDAYFFLGLGYQAQDDLDRAYPSYVKGLERMNLRQRQFMMSVFMLAGKEDIKEAMAMPDEAAIRAFWTGRDPLFLTPVNERLMEHCGRVAYANLRFGDPEREIPGWSTDKGQAYIRYGRPVARSVRPAEIDTGIDEPMWYQTHLAWVNSQGTMPFEYHPRTEFWDYGSFRLVFTNIDTRDTWHYRIGWLGRQPVEFERLVSKIPEFYVDPYKWERYDAPFQIAQFRGEEGKSRVEVYYALAGEEVDHETVSPGVEGVDINQGLFLFDSKWDTVRKDIGRIQMMPWVTYKSTREGYLFASENMMLDPGSYYLAAEAEDQIKKTVGTFRGGVNVQRFGHDTLQVSDLLLARRVVEREESPIGRQRFLILPNPLQQCNRLGQAYFYYEIYNMEKDEFGATKYEVTYQVRTQAESEVAEEKEWTTAVSYTHQGNREWEPIYQVLNLDAMPGLREFRVVVRDLNSLQEATSETEFRVMW
;
A
#
# COMPACT_ATOMS: atom_id res chain seq x y z
N MET A 1 53.59 101.29 -15.28
CA MET A 1 52.97 100.89 -14.00
C MET A 1 52.39 99.49 -14.19
N TYR A 2 52.75 98.54 -13.32
CA TYR A 2 52.31 97.13 -13.22
C TYR A 2 50.85 96.86 -13.67
N ARG A 3 50.40 95.68 -14.16
CA ARG A 3 50.96 94.44 -14.77
C ARG A 3 49.77 93.50 -15.11
N THR A 4 49.55 93.18 -16.40
CA THR A 4 49.30 91.81 -17.01
C THR A 4 48.14 90.89 -16.54
N PHE A 5 47.36 90.07 -17.30
CA PHE A 5 47.39 89.37 -18.63
C PHE A 5 45.91 88.95 -18.98
N LEU A 6 45.28 89.16 -20.17
CA LEU A 6 45.13 88.29 -21.39
C LEU A 6 45.04 86.76 -21.11
N ALA A 7 44.23 85.86 -21.70
CA ALA A 7 43.33 85.72 -22.87
C ALA A 7 42.46 84.44 -22.60
N GLY A 8 41.45 83.97 -23.34
CA GLY A 8 40.99 84.17 -24.71
C GLY A 8 39.72 83.32 -25.00
N CYS A 9 39.14 83.56 -26.18
CA CYS A 9 37.92 82.93 -26.72
C CYS A 9 38.12 81.46 -27.11
N LEU A 10 37.05 80.65 -27.13
CA LEU A 10 36.69 79.85 -28.31
C LEU A 10 35.24 79.32 -28.26
N THR A 11 34.52 79.56 -29.34
CA THR A 11 33.19 79.06 -29.72
C THR A 11 33.17 77.53 -29.92
N ILE A 12 32.16 76.83 -29.41
CA ILE A 12 31.80 75.47 -29.88
C ILE A 12 30.30 75.40 -30.20
N LEU A 13 30.08 75.02 -31.46
CA LEU A 13 28.89 74.67 -32.22
C LEU A 13 27.75 73.97 -31.47
N LEU A 14 26.52 74.46 -31.73
CA LEU A 14 25.27 73.73 -31.57
C LEU A 14 25.25 72.52 -32.53
N TRP A 15 25.25 71.31 -31.98
CA TRP A 15 24.80 70.10 -32.69
C TRP A 15 23.41 69.72 -32.18
N PRO A 16 22.46 69.31 -33.04
CA PRO A 16 21.23 68.70 -32.58
C PRO A 16 21.59 67.35 -31.98
N MET A 17 21.34 67.15 -30.68
CA MET A 17 21.39 65.82 -30.10
C MET A 17 20.33 64.96 -30.80
N PRO A 18 20.69 63.82 -31.42
CA PRO A 18 19.68 62.84 -31.78
C PRO A 18 19.08 62.32 -30.48
N ALA A 19 17.76 62.41 -30.36
CA ALA A 19 17.03 61.65 -29.35
C ALA A 19 17.26 60.16 -29.66
N THR A 20 18.29 59.57 -29.05
CA THR A 20 18.44 58.12 -29.01
C THR A 20 17.36 57.60 -28.08
N SER A 21 16.25 57.13 -28.65
CA SER A 21 15.46 56.09 -28.02
C SER A 21 16.44 54.99 -27.59
N ALA A 22 16.52 54.72 -26.29
CA ALA A 22 17.29 53.59 -25.80
C ALA A 22 16.73 52.33 -26.44
N ASN A 23 17.43 51.80 -27.46
CA ASN A 23 17.08 50.52 -28.06
C ASN A 23 17.27 49.47 -26.98
N VAL A 24 16.16 48.92 -26.50
CA VAL A 24 16.13 47.73 -25.65
C VAL A 24 16.86 46.63 -26.41
N ASP A 25 17.99 46.15 -25.88
CA ASP A 25 18.70 45.02 -26.47
C ASP A 25 17.97 43.73 -26.06
N HIS A 26 16.85 43.49 -26.75
CA HIS A 26 15.98 42.34 -26.51
C HIS A 26 16.75 41.01 -26.61
N ALA A 27 17.75 40.93 -27.49
CA ALA A 27 18.58 39.74 -27.67
C ALA A 27 19.45 39.45 -26.43
N GLN A 28 20.04 40.48 -25.82
CA GLN A 28 20.78 40.32 -24.56
C GLN A 28 19.88 39.98 -23.38
N VAL A 29 18.70 40.59 -23.29
CA VAL A 29 17.69 40.25 -22.27
C VAL A 29 17.30 38.78 -22.39
N ASP A 30 16.95 38.33 -23.60
CA ASP A 30 16.57 36.94 -23.85
C ASP A 30 17.72 35.97 -23.52
N SER A 31 18.96 36.31 -23.90
CA SER A 31 20.14 35.50 -23.55
C SER A 31 20.30 35.32 -22.03
N PHE A 32 20.18 36.40 -21.25
CA PHE A 32 20.26 36.30 -19.79
C PHE A 32 19.12 35.50 -19.18
N LEU A 33 17.90 35.63 -19.72
CA LEU A 33 16.73 34.89 -19.22
C LEU A 33 16.82 33.41 -19.56
N VAL A 34 17.29 33.03 -20.76
CA VAL A 34 17.53 31.63 -21.13
C VAL A 34 18.59 31.00 -20.23
N LEU A 35 19.73 31.66 -20.02
CA LEU A 35 20.76 31.18 -19.09
C LEU A 35 20.25 31.09 -17.65
N ALA A 36 19.35 31.98 -17.25
CA ALA A 36 18.73 31.93 -15.93
C ALA A 36 17.61 30.89 -15.81
N ALA A 37 17.09 30.35 -16.91
CA ALA A 37 16.11 29.27 -16.89
C ALA A 37 16.77 27.90 -16.66
N ASP A 38 18.04 27.75 -17.00
CA ASP A 38 18.82 26.54 -16.76
C ASP A 38 18.93 26.23 -15.25
N THR A 39 18.32 25.12 -14.83
CA THR A 39 18.26 24.69 -13.44
C THR A 39 19.57 24.09 -12.93
N THR A 40 20.53 23.77 -13.82
CA THR A 40 21.89 23.37 -13.44
C THR A 40 22.70 24.55 -12.89
N VAL A 41 22.30 25.78 -13.23
CA VAL A 41 22.91 27.01 -12.71
C VAL A 41 22.45 27.26 -11.29
N SER A 42 23.40 27.63 -10.41
CA SER A 42 23.08 27.91 -9.01
C SER A 42 22.01 28.99 -8.89
N TYR A 43 21.08 28.82 -7.94
CA TYR A 43 20.01 29.80 -7.69
C TYR A 43 20.53 31.24 -7.55
N LYS A 44 21.67 31.41 -6.86
CA LYS A 44 22.31 32.72 -6.67
C LYS A 44 22.76 33.34 -8.00
N ASP A 45 23.28 32.53 -8.92
CA ASP A 45 23.75 33.01 -10.22
C ASP A 45 22.60 33.25 -11.20
N ARG A 46 21.54 32.42 -11.16
CA ARG A 46 20.27 32.68 -11.86
C ARG A 46 19.70 34.05 -11.46
N VAL A 47 19.63 34.34 -10.16
CA VAL A 47 19.21 35.67 -9.66
C VAL A 47 20.10 36.80 -10.19
N LYS A 48 21.43 36.61 -10.25
CA LYS A 48 22.34 37.63 -10.82
C LYS A 48 22.10 37.85 -12.31
N LEU A 49 21.91 36.79 -13.09
CA LEU A 49 21.64 36.85 -14.52
C LEU A 49 20.35 37.62 -14.79
N ILE A 50 19.26 37.31 -14.09
CA ILE A 50 18.00 38.04 -14.24
C ILE A 50 18.15 39.51 -13.79
N LYS A 51 18.90 39.79 -12.72
CA LYS A 51 19.18 41.19 -12.32
C LYS A 51 19.98 41.98 -13.36
N LYS A 52 20.84 41.32 -14.16
CA LYS A 52 21.48 41.95 -15.33
C LYS A 52 20.45 42.23 -16.43
N ALA A 53 19.57 41.26 -16.72
CA ALA A 53 18.48 41.43 -17.68
C ALA A 53 17.56 42.60 -17.32
N ILE A 54 17.20 42.77 -16.04
CA ILE A 54 16.35 43.89 -15.55
C ILE A 54 16.95 45.27 -15.86
N LYS A 55 18.29 45.40 -15.93
CA LYS A 55 18.92 46.69 -16.27
C LYS A 55 18.75 47.05 -17.75
N LEU A 56 18.51 46.05 -18.59
CA LEU A 56 18.37 46.18 -20.04
C LEU A 56 16.91 46.07 -20.49
N ASP A 57 16.04 45.48 -19.66
CA ASP A 57 14.62 45.24 -19.93
C ASP A 57 13.72 46.38 -19.42
N ASP A 58 12.95 46.98 -20.31
CA ASP A 58 11.94 48.00 -19.99
C ASP A 58 10.51 47.44 -19.93
N THR A 59 10.27 46.25 -20.48
CA THR A 59 8.96 45.58 -20.65
C THR A 59 8.43 44.99 -19.35
N GLY A 60 9.33 44.66 -18.41
CA GLY A 60 8.99 43.99 -17.15
C GLY A 60 9.08 42.47 -17.21
N ARG A 61 9.44 41.87 -18.35
CA ARG A 61 9.67 40.41 -18.51
C ARG A 61 10.73 39.88 -17.55
N ALA A 62 11.85 40.57 -17.39
CA ALA A 62 12.90 40.18 -16.47
C ALA A 62 12.50 40.39 -15.00
N MET A 63 11.66 41.39 -14.71
CA MET A 63 11.09 41.58 -13.38
C MET A 63 10.13 40.44 -13.02
N PHE A 64 9.30 40.03 -13.99
CA PHE A 64 8.42 38.88 -13.86
C PHE A 64 9.21 37.59 -13.63
N ALA A 65 10.22 37.31 -14.45
CA ALA A 65 11.08 36.13 -14.30
C ALA A 65 11.78 36.08 -12.94
N LEU A 66 12.22 37.24 -12.41
CA LEU A 66 12.79 37.30 -11.06
C LEU A 66 11.74 37.05 -9.98
N GLY A 67 10.53 37.57 -10.19
CA GLY A 67 9.36 37.32 -9.34
C GLY A 67 9.03 35.83 -9.23
N GLU A 68 8.90 35.14 -10.36
CA GLU A 68 8.67 33.69 -10.44
C GLU A 68 9.80 32.89 -9.79
N LEU A 69 11.06 33.20 -10.12
CA LEU A 69 12.21 32.52 -9.50
C LEU A 69 12.20 32.66 -7.97
N TYR A 70 11.76 33.82 -7.47
CA TYR A 70 11.63 34.04 -6.03
C TYR A 70 10.43 33.33 -5.39
N LEU A 71 9.34 33.09 -6.14
CA LEU A 71 8.23 32.23 -5.68
C LEU A 71 8.68 30.78 -5.54
N ASP A 72 9.51 30.31 -6.48
CA ASP A 72 10.08 28.95 -6.47
C ASP A 72 11.18 28.79 -5.41
N GLY A 73 11.83 29.89 -5.04
CA GLY A 73 12.90 29.92 -4.04
C GLY A 73 12.49 29.40 -2.66
N SER A 74 13.39 28.66 -2.01
CA SER A 74 13.19 28.00 -0.71
C SER A 74 13.36 28.92 0.52
N ILE A 75 13.72 30.20 0.34
CA ILE A 75 14.07 31.13 1.43
C ILE A 75 12.94 32.15 1.70
N ILE A 76 12.57 32.37 2.95
CA ILE A 76 11.49 33.32 3.38
C ILE A 76 11.66 34.73 2.79
N SER A 77 12.89 35.25 2.71
CA SER A 77 13.16 36.59 2.16
C SER A 77 12.84 36.69 0.66
N SER A 78 12.96 35.58 -0.10
CA SER A 78 12.68 35.58 -1.53
C SER A 78 11.22 35.93 -1.81
N TRP A 79 10.28 35.49 -0.97
CA TRP A 79 8.86 35.74 -1.24
C TRP A 79 8.42 37.20 -1.02
N ARG A 80 9.09 37.96 -0.13
CA ARG A 80 8.89 39.43 -0.05
C ARG A 80 9.35 40.08 -1.35
N ASP A 81 10.51 39.64 -1.85
CA ASP A 81 11.04 40.11 -3.12
C ASP A 81 10.13 39.68 -4.29
N ALA A 82 9.55 38.48 -4.25
CA ALA A 82 8.61 37.99 -5.27
C ALA A 82 7.41 38.94 -5.43
N SER A 83 6.73 39.27 -4.33
CA SER A 83 5.64 40.25 -4.36
C SER A 83 6.07 41.59 -4.95
N LEU A 84 7.25 42.08 -4.55
CA LEU A 84 7.76 43.37 -5.01
C LEU A 84 8.02 43.35 -6.53
N TRP A 85 8.70 42.32 -7.03
CA TRP A 85 9.08 42.22 -8.43
C TRP A 85 7.88 41.92 -9.34
N LEU A 86 6.93 41.08 -8.91
CA LEU A 86 5.68 40.84 -9.63
C LEU A 86 4.82 42.10 -9.72
N GLN A 87 4.68 42.86 -8.62
CA GLN A 87 3.99 44.14 -8.66
C GLN A 87 4.69 45.16 -9.58
N ARG A 88 6.02 45.16 -9.63
CA ARG A 88 6.78 46.02 -10.55
C ARG A 88 6.56 45.61 -12.01
N ALA A 89 6.58 44.31 -12.32
CA ALA A 89 6.25 43.79 -13.64
C ALA A 89 4.83 44.22 -14.07
N MET A 90 3.83 44.04 -13.21
CA MET A 90 2.45 44.49 -13.48
C MET A 90 2.32 46.01 -13.68
N ARG A 91 3.18 46.82 -13.06
CA ARG A 91 3.18 48.29 -13.27
C ARG A 91 3.78 48.66 -14.62
N LYS A 92 4.77 47.88 -15.09
CA LYS A 92 5.41 48.05 -16.40
C LYS A 92 4.44 47.72 -17.53
N ASP A 93 3.75 46.59 -17.43
CA ASP A 93 2.66 46.24 -18.33
C ASP A 93 1.40 45.86 -17.54
N LYS A 94 0.45 46.81 -17.49
CA LYS A 94 -0.83 46.64 -16.79
C LYS A 94 -1.81 45.73 -17.54
N LYS A 95 -1.59 45.52 -18.84
CA LYS A 95 -2.46 44.72 -19.71
C LYS A 95 -1.98 43.27 -19.81
N ASN A 96 -0.72 43.00 -19.49
CA ASN A 96 -0.19 41.65 -19.40
C ASN A 96 -0.92 40.85 -18.30
N LEU A 97 -1.71 39.87 -18.72
CA LEU A 97 -2.51 39.06 -17.83
C LEU A 97 -1.67 38.00 -17.10
N ASP A 98 -0.59 37.50 -17.70
CA ASP A 98 0.31 36.54 -17.05
C ASP A 98 0.97 37.14 -15.80
N TYR A 99 1.36 38.42 -15.85
CA TYR A 99 1.91 39.12 -14.68
C TYR A 99 0.88 39.22 -13.55
N ARG A 100 -0.38 39.48 -13.90
CA ARG A 100 -1.50 39.53 -12.94
C ARG A 100 -1.78 38.15 -12.36
N ILE A 101 -1.71 37.09 -13.16
CA ILE A 101 -1.97 35.72 -12.71
C ILE A 101 -0.83 35.17 -11.86
N ALA A 102 0.42 35.44 -12.18
CA ALA A 102 1.55 35.15 -11.29
C ALA A 102 1.40 35.85 -9.93
N TYR A 103 0.97 37.11 -9.92
CA TYR A 103 0.66 37.79 -8.67
C TYR A 103 -0.54 37.16 -7.94
N ALA A 104 -1.55 36.68 -8.65
CA ALA A 104 -2.66 35.92 -8.06
C ALA A 104 -2.20 34.59 -7.43
N ARG A 105 -1.27 33.86 -8.07
CA ARG A 105 -0.61 32.66 -7.51
C ARG A 105 0.18 32.99 -6.25
N TYR A 106 0.95 34.08 -6.24
CA TYR A 106 1.57 34.59 -5.02
C TYR A 106 0.55 34.85 -3.91
N LEU A 107 -0.55 35.56 -4.24
CA LEU A 107 -1.61 35.86 -3.28
C LEU A 107 -2.22 34.58 -2.71
N TRP A 108 -2.45 33.57 -3.55
CA TRP A 108 -2.95 32.26 -3.13
C TRP A 108 -2.04 31.62 -2.08
N ALA A 109 -0.76 31.48 -2.41
CA ALA A 109 0.24 30.86 -1.54
C ALA A 109 0.44 31.65 -0.23
N SER A 110 0.34 32.98 -0.29
CA SER A 110 0.34 33.84 0.91
C SER A 110 -0.94 33.74 1.76
N GLY A 111 -1.90 32.87 1.40
CA GLY A 111 -3.15 32.66 2.12
C GLY A 111 -4.29 33.60 1.72
N LYS A 112 -4.03 34.61 0.88
CA LYS A 112 -4.99 35.60 0.39
C LYS A 112 -5.85 35.05 -0.76
N ARG A 113 -6.44 33.87 -0.54
CA ARG A 113 -7.14 33.06 -1.56
C ARG A 113 -8.31 33.80 -2.21
N LYS A 114 -9.10 34.55 -1.43
CA LYS A 114 -10.21 35.37 -1.96
C LYS A 114 -9.72 36.52 -2.84
N THR A 115 -8.59 37.13 -2.50
CA THR A 115 -7.99 38.23 -3.28
C THR A 115 -7.31 37.71 -4.55
N ALA A 116 -6.71 36.52 -4.49
CA ALA A 116 -6.25 35.79 -5.68
C ALA A 116 -7.42 35.51 -6.65
N TYR A 117 -8.54 34.99 -6.14
CA TYR A 117 -9.75 34.73 -6.93
C TYR A 117 -10.29 36.00 -7.60
N LYS A 118 -10.39 37.12 -6.87
CA LYS A 118 -10.79 38.42 -7.45
C LYS A 118 -9.87 38.87 -8.57
N SER A 119 -8.56 38.63 -8.43
CA SER A 119 -7.57 38.98 -9.45
C SER A 119 -7.71 38.10 -10.70
N ALA A 120 -7.98 36.81 -10.51
CA ALA A 120 -8.26 35.86 -11.58
C ALA A 120 -9.57 36.20 -12.32
N LYS A 121 -10.66 36.51 -11.62
CA LYS A 121 -11.92 36.94 -12.26
C LYS A 121 -11.75 38.17 -13.15
N LYS A 122 -10.99 39.18 -12.70
CA LYS A 122 -10.66 40.34 -13.55
C LYS A 122 -9.86 39.96 -14.79
N ALA A 123 -8.98 38.97 -14.70
CA ALA A 123 -8.24 38.48 -15.87
C ALA A 123 -9.17 37.73 -16.84
N ILE A 124 -10.13 36.94 -16.33
CA ILE A 124 -11.15 36.24 -17.12
C ILE A 124 -12.10 37.23 -17.82
N GLU A 125 -12.46 38.34 -17.17
CA GLU A 125 -13.26 39.41 -17.78
C GLU A 125 -12.57 40.03 -19.00
N ILE A 126 -11.24 40.11 -18.99
CA ILE A 126 -10.43 40.67 -20.08
C ILE A 126 -10.16 39.61 -21.16
N ASN A 127 -9.78 38.40 -20.75
CA ASN A 127 -9.58 37.25 -21.63
C ASN A 127 -10.28 36.02 -21.03
N PRO A 128 -11.48 35.66 -21.54
CA PRO A 128 -12.25 34.52 -21.04
C PRO A 128 -11.55 33.17 -21.17
N ASN A 129 -10.54 33.04 -22.03
CA ASN A 129 -9.83 31.79 -22.31
C ASN A 129 -8.42 31.75 -21.71
N HIS A 130 -8.10 32.64 -20.76
CA HIS A 130 -6.80 32.63 -20.11
C HIS A 130 -6.65 31.44 -19.17
N VAL A 131 -5.89 30.42 -19.57
CA VAL A 131 -5.69 29.14 -18.85
C VAL A 131 -5.34 29.35 -17.38
N GLY A 132 -4.29 30.12 -17.08
CA GLY A 132 -3.88 30.36 -15.69
C GLY A 132 -4.93 31.09 -14.83
N ALA A 133 -5.76 31.96 -15.43
CA ALA A 133 -6.81 32.65 -14.72
C ALA A 133 -7.98 31.70 -14.39
N LEU A 134 -8.37 30.87 -15.37
CA LEU A 134 -9.36 29.82 -15.20
C LEU A 134 -8.91 28.81 -14.13
N TYR A 135 -7.64 28.39 -14.16
CA TYR A 135 -7.07 27.51 -13.13
C TYR A 135 -7.15 28.12 -11.73
N VAL A 136 -6.71 29.36 -11.52
CA VAL A 136 -6.77 30.00 -10.19
C VAL A 136 -8.22 30.16 -9.71
N ALA A 137 -9.15 30.46 -10.62
CA ALA A 137 -10.58 30.52 -10.29
C ALA A 137 -11.15 29.15 -9.91
N GLY A 138 -10.84 28.11 -10.69
CA GLY A 138 -11.24 26.72 -10.41
C GLY A 138 -10.64 26.18 -9.11
N ARG A 139 -9.37 26.51 -8.82
CA ARG A 139 -8.69 26.16 -7.56
C ARG A 139 -9.37 26.79 -6.34
N TYR A 140 -9.85 28.02 -6.45
CA TYR A 140 -10.62 28.66 -5.39
C TYR A 140 -11.97 27.96 -5.17
N ALA A 141 -12.70 27.67 -6.26
CA ALA A 141 -13.97 26.96 -6.17
C ALA A 141 -13.81 25.54 -5.59
N ALA A 142 -12.81 24.78 -6.05
CA ALA A 142 -12.48 23.45 -5.51
C ALA A 142 -12.11 23.51 -4.02
N TYR A 143 -11.38 24.55 -3.59
CA TYR A 143 -11.09 24.77 -2.18
C TYR A 143 -12.37 25.00 -1.35
N GLN A 144 -13.32 25.78 -1.87
CA GLN A 144 -14.58 26.03 -1.17
C GLN A 144 -15.44 24.76 -1.10
N MET A 145 -15.57 24.03 -2.22
CA MET A 145 -16.19 22.71 -2.28
C MET A 145 -15.62 21.76 -1.21
N SER A 146 -14.29 21.60 -1.16
CA SER A 146 -13.60 20.74 -0.18
C SER A 146 -13.92 21.14 1.27
N ARG A 147 -14.07 22.44 1.58
CA ARG A 147 -14.49 22.87 2.93
C ARG A 147 -15.90 22.41 3.31
N TYR A 148 -16.80 22.26 2.34
CA TYR A 148 -18.17 21.82 2.56
C TYR A 148 -18.29 20.29 2.58
N LEU A 149 -17.52 19.59 1.75
CA LEU A 149 -17.52 18.12 1.67
C LEU A 149 -16.69 17.44 2.77
N GLU A 150 -15.55 18.01 3.16
CA GLU A 150 -14.79 17.56 4.34
C GLU A 150 -15.38 18.12 5.64
N GLY A 151 -16.38 18.98 5.53
CA GLY A 151 -17.04 19.70 6.61
C GLY A 151 -18.17 18.93 7.28
N GLU A 152 -18.06 17.61 7.48
CA GLU A 152 -18.83 16.95 8.54
C GLU A 152 -18.36 17.55 9.88
N ARG A 153 -19.03 18.62 10.31
CA ARG A 153 -18.88 19.12 11.67
C ARG A 153 -19.52 18.09 12.59
N VAL A 154 -18.68 17.22 13.15
CA VAL A 154 -19.01 16.47 14.36
C VAL A 154 -19.04 17.49 15.50
N ASP A 155 -20.25 17.86 15.91
CA ASP A 155 -20.41 18.64 17.14
C ASP A 155 -20.21 17.68 18.31
N TYR A 156 -19.06 17.78 18.97
CA TYR A 156 -18.81 17.05 20.21
C TYR A 156 -19.54 17.78 21.33
N SER A 157 -20.77 17.35 21.63
CA SER A 157 -21.39 17.74 22.89
C SER A 157 -21.18 16.63 23.91
N TYR A 158 -20.59 16.99 25.03
CA TYR A 158 -20.43 16.10 26.17
C TYR A 158 -21.68 16.19 27.04
N ASP A 159 -22.28 15.06 27.37
CA ASP A 159 -23.29 15.05 28.41
C ASP A 159 -22.67 15.43 29.77
N SER A 160 -23.50 15.64 30.79
CA SER A 160 -23.07 15.95 32.16
C SER A 160 -22.19 14.86 32.81
N PHE A 161 -22.03 13.70 32.17
CA PHE A 161 -21.19 12.59 32.62
C PHE A 161 -19.92 12.43 31.79
N GLY A 162 -19.68 13.29 30.80
CA GLY A 162 -18.49 13.26 29.95
C GLY A 162 -18.57 12.26 28.78
N ASN A 163 -19.75 11.73 28.46
CA ASN A 163 -19.92 10.89 27.28
C ASN A 163 -20.06 11.77 26.03
N PRO A 164 -19.29 11.50 24.96
CA PRO A 164 -19.44 12.24 23.72
C PRO A 164 -20.74 11.83 23.01
N SER A 165 -21.57 12.81 22.68
CA SER A 165 -22.65 12.63 21.69
C SER A 165 -22.25 13.32 20.39
N VAL A 166 -22.42 12.60 19.28
CA VAL A 166 -22.04 13.03 17.93
C VAL A 166 -23.32 13.40 17.16
N ARG A 167 -23.45 14.67 16.78
CA ARG A 167 -24.41 15.10 15.76
C ARG A 167 -23.65 15.58 14.53
N GLY A 168 -23.89 14.93 13.39
CA GLY A 168 -23.39 15.36 12.08
C GLY A 168 -24.46 16.17 11.33
N TYR A 169 -24.05 17.28 10.70
CA TYR A 169 -24.85 17.98 9.69
C TYR A 169 -24.17 17.81 8.34
N SER A 170 -24.91 17.38 7.29
CA SER A 170 -24.39 17.39 5.92
C SER A 170 -24.51 18.81 5.34
N LEU A 171 -23.38 19.39 4.93
CA LEU A 171 -23.31 20.67 4.21
C LEU A 171 -23.13 20.46 2.70
N GLU A 172 -23.36 19.24 2.20
CA GLU A 172 -23.09 18.81 0.83
C GLU A 172 -23.76 19.73 -0.22
N GLN A 173 -25.00 20.15 0.04
CA GLN A 173 -25.74 21.08 -0.82
C GLN A 173 -25.03 22.43 -1.02
N PHE A 174 -24.25 22.90 -0.04
CA PHE A 174 -23.47 24.13 -0.16
C PHE A 174 -22.19 23.93 -0.98
N GLY A 175 -21.68 22.71 -1.05
CA GLY A 175 -20.52 22.35 -1.87
C GLY A 175 -20.85 22.13 -3.35
N GLU A 176 -22.11 21.90 -3.71
CA GLU A 176 -22.51 21.60 -5.10
C GLU A 176 -22.28 22.76 -6.07
N GLN A 177 -22.63 23.99 -5.65
CA GLN A 177 -22.39 25.16 -6.49
C GLN A 177 -20.88 25.38 -6.71
N ASP A 178 -20.09 25.28 -5.65
CA ASP A 178 -18.64 25.42 -5.73
C ASP A 178 -17.99 24.30 -6.56
N ARG A 179 -18.52 23.07 -6.47
CA ARG A 179 -18.14 21.94 -7.32
C ARG A 179 -18.37 22.27 -8.80
N ASP A 180 -19.56 22.73 -9.14
CA ASP A 180 -19.93 22.98 -10.53
C ASP A 180 -19.16 24.17 -11.10
N GLU A 181 -18.91 25.22 -10.29
CA GLU A 181 -17.99 26.31 -10.66
C GLU A 181 -16.57 25.79 -10.91
N ALA A 182 -16.05 24.93 -10.04
CA ALA A 182 -14.71 24.34 -10.20
C ALA A 182 -14.60 23.54 -11.50
N ILE A 183 -15.55 22.64 -11.75
CA ILE A 183 -15.63 21.85 -12.98
C ILE A 183 -15.70 22.77 -14.20
N GLY A 184 -16.55 23.80 -14.17
CA GLY A 184 -16.72 24.74 -15.27
C GLY A 184 -15.44 25.50 -15.62
N TYR A 185 -14.73 26.05 -14.64
CA TYR A 185 -13.47 26.76 -14.89
C TYR A 185 -12.37 25.83 -15.38
N LEU A 186 -12.21 24.65 -14.76
CA LEU A 186 -11.13 23.71 -15.09
C LEU A 186 -11.35 23.05 -16.45
N THR A 187 -12.59 22.70 -16.79
CA THR A 187 -12.93 22.19 -18.13
C THR A 187 -12.63 23.24 -19.20
N ARG A 188 -12.96 24.52 -18.95
CA ARG A 188 -12.60 25.61 -19.87
C ARG A 188 -11.09 25.77 -20.00
N ALA A 189 -10.33 25.62 -18.92
CA ALA A 189 -8.87 25.66 -18.98
C ALA A 189 -8.33 24.55 -19.89
N LEU A 190 -8.83 23.32 -19.74
CA LEU A 190 -8.43 22.16 -20.54
C LEU A 190 -8.91 22.22 -22.00
N ASN A 191 -10.02 22.90 -22.28
CA ASN A 191 -10.46 23.15 -23.67
C ASN A 191 -9.51 24.09 -24.42
N VAL A 192 -8.79 24.97 -23.70
CA VAL A 192 -7.80 25.89 -24.29
C VAL A 192 -6.43 25.24 -24.34
N ASP A 193 -6.04 24.57 -23.27
CA ASP A 193 -4.79 23.83 -23.14
C ASP A 193 -5.06 22.46 -22.51
N ALA A 194 -5.21 21.46 -23.38
CA ALA A 194 -5.56 20.09 -23.00
C ALA A 194 -4.46 19.36 -22.21
N ASP A 195 -3.26 19.95 -22.11
CA ASP A 195 -2.09 19.42 -21.40
C ASP A 195 -1.72 20.24 -20.16
N HIS A 196 -2.56 21.20 -19.76
CA HIS A 196 -2.35 21.98 -18.55
C HIS A 196 -2.49 21.11 -17.29
N ARG A 197 -1.38 20.46 -16.89
CA ARG A 197 -1.29 19.47 -15.80
C ARG A 197 -1.94 19.92 -14.49
N PRO A 198 -1.74 21.16 -13.99
CA PRO A 198 -2.41 21.59 -12.76
C PRO A 198 -3.94 21.59 -12.84
N SER A 199 -4.52 21.95 -13.99
CA SER A 199 -5.98 21.89 -14.18
C SER A 199 -6.48 20.47 -14.35
N LEU A 200 -5.72 19.60 -15.04
CA LEU A 200 -6.06 18.19 -15.22
C LEU A 200 -6.14 17.47 -13.87
N LEU A 201 -5.09 17.56 -13.05
CA LEU A 201 -5.05 16.89 -11.76
C LEU A 201 -6.10 17.44 -10.79
N LEU A 202 -6.28 18.76 -10.76
CA LEU A 202 -7.29 19.38 -9.91
C LEU A 202 -8.71 18.99 -10.33
N LEU A 203 -8.99 18.89 -11.63
CA LEU A 203 -10.29 18.42 -12.12
C LEU A 203 -10.51 16.95 -11.76
N GLY A 204 -9.48 16.11 -11.90
CA GLY A 204 -9.50 14.71 -11.45
C GLY A 204 -9.80 14.59 -9.95
N LEU A 205 -9.15 15.39 -9.11
CA LEU A 205 -9.42 15.44 -7.68
C LEU A 205 -10.87 15.89 -7.40
N VAL A 206 -11.36 16.92 -8.08
CA VAL A 206 -12.76 17.37 -7.94
C VAL A 206 -13.74 16.26 -8.31
N TYR A 207 -13.51 15.52 -9.40
CA TYR A 207 -14.37 14.39 -9.76
C TYR A 207 -14.33 13.26 -8.74
N TYR A 208 -13.15 12.95 -8.19
CA TYR A 208 -13.03 11.93 -7.14
C TYR A 208 -13.78 12.32 -5.86
N GLU A 209 -13.50 13.52 -5.33
CA GLU A 209 -14.10 14.03 -4.08
C GLU A 209 -15.61 14.27 -4.21
N ALA A 210 -16.08 14.63 -5.41
CA ALA A 210 -17.50 14.77 -5.73
C ALA A 210 -18.24 13.44 -5.96
N ARG A 211 -17.56 12.29 -5.82
CA ARG A 211 -18.09 10.95 -6.14
C ARG A 211 -18.62 10.86 -7.57
N MET A 212 -17.88 11.42 -8.53
CA MET A 212 -18.16 11.36 -9.97
C MET A 212 -17.12 10.48 -10.70
N PRO A 213 -17.02 9.18 -10.38
CA PRO A 213 -15.95 8.33 -10.90
C PRO A 213 -16.06 8.10 -12.41
N ASP A 214 -17.26 8.11 -12.99
CA ASP A 214 -17.45 8.02 -14.45
C ASP A 214 -16.72 9.15 -15.19
N LYS A 215 -16.80 10.39 -14.66
CA LYS A 215 -16.15 11.55 -15.26
C LYS A 215 -14.63 11.50 -15.07
N LEU A 216 -14.16 10.98 -13.94
CA LEU A 216 -12.74 10.76 -13.68
C LEU A 216 -12.12 9.77 -14.67
N VAL A 217 -12.80 8.65 -14.90
CA VAL A 217 -12.40 7.62 -15.87
C VAL A 217 -12.34 8.21 -17.28
N VAL A 218 -13.36 8.95 -17.70
CA VAL A 218 -13.36 9.60 -19.04
C VAL A 218 -12.22 10.60 -19.18
N LEU A 219 -11.98 11.44 -18.16
CA LEU A 219 -10.92 12.45 -18.17
C LEU A 219 -9.54 11.83 -18.42
N PHE A 220 -9.17 10.80 -17.65
CA PHE A 220 -7.84 10.19 -17.77
C PHE A 220 -7.73 9.22 -18.95
N LYS A 221 -8.83 8.58 -19.38
CA LYS A 221 -8.85 7.84 -20.66
C LYS A 221 -8.53 8.74 -21.84
N ASP A 222 -9.20 9.89 -21.94
CA ASP A 222 -8.96 10.85 -23.03
C ASP A 222 -7.53 11.37 -23.00
N TYR A 223 -7.04 11.77 -21.82
CA TYR A 223 -5.65 12.23 -21.66
C TYR A 223 -4.62 11.18 -22.10
N LEU A 224 -4.81 9.92 -21.71
CA LEU A 224 -3.93 8.80 -22.07
C LEU A 224 -3.91 8.50 -23.57
N THR A 225 -4.91 8.93 -24.37
CA THR A 225 -4.85 8.79 -25.84
C THR A 225 -3.70 9.61 -26.45
N ARG A 226 -3.33 10.71 -25.78
CA ARG A 226 -2.25 11.63 -26.20
C ARG A 226 -0.96 11.40 -25.43
N HIS A 227 -1.05 10.87 -24.20
CA HIS A 227 0.08 10.61 -23.29
C HIS A 227 0.14 9.14 -22.84
N PRO A 228 0.35 8.18 -23.76
CA PRO A 228 0.26 6.75 -23.45
C PRO A 228 1.33 6.24 -22.48
N ASP A 229 2.37 7.03 -22.22
CA ASP A 229 3.49 6.70 -21.33
C ASP A 229 3.40 7.38 -19.95
N ASP A 230 2.36 8.16 -19.66
CA ASP A 230 2.18 8.82 -18.35
C ASP A 230 1.72 7.82 -17.29
N SER A 231 2.65 7.44 -16.39
CA SER A 231 2.39 6.47 -15.33
C SER A 231 1.37 6.93 -14.29
N ASP A 232 1.36 8.22 -13.94
CA ASP A 232 0.42 8.77 -12.95
C ASP A 232 -1.01 8.78 -13.50
N ALA A 233 -1.18 9.08 -14.79
CA ALA A 233 -2.50 9.06 -15.44
C ALA A 233 -3.14 7.66 -15.41
N TYR A 234 -2.36 6.59 -15.54
CA TYR A 234 -2.86 5.22 -15.34
C TYR A 234 -3.28 4.96 -13.88
N PHE A 235 -2.56 5.51 -12.91
CA PHE A 235 -2.94 5.43 -11.50
C PHE A 235 -4.26 6.16 -11.22
N PHE A 236 -4.46 7.35 -11.80
CA PHE A 236 -5.71 8.09 -11.63
C PHE A 236 -6.87 7.43 -12.37
N LEU A 237 -6.62 6.79 -13.50
CA LEU A 237 -7.61 5.94 -14.18
C LEU A 237 -7.99 4.72 -13.33
N GLY A 238 -6.99 4.03 -12.75
CA GLY A 238 -7.21 2.93 -11.81
C GLY A 238 -8.04 3.38 -10.60
N LEU A 239 -7.75 4.56 -10.06
CA LEU A 239 -8.50 5.17 -8.96
C LEU A 239 -9.96 5.45 -9.35
N GLY A 240 -10.20 5.89 -10.58
CA GLY A 240 -11.53 6.04 -11.13
C GLY A 240 -12.31 4.73 -11.19
N TYR A 241 -11.71 3.68 -11.73
CA TYR A 241 -12.33 2.36 -11.78
C TYR A 241 -12.56 1.76 -10.39
N GLN A 242 -11.60 1.90 -9.47
CA GLN A 242 -11.75 1.44 -8.09
C GLN A 242 -12.93 2.15 -7.40
N ALA A 243 -13.11 3.45 -7.65
CA ALA A 243 -14.26 4.19 -7.13
C ALA A 243 -15.61 3.79 -7.79
N GLN A 244 -15.58 3.08 -8.92
CA GLN A 244 -16.76 2.43 -9.53
C GLN A 244 -16.99 1.01 -9.01
N ASP A 245 -16.14 0.51 -8.12
CA ASP A 245 -16.08 -0.91 -7.70
C ASP A 245 -15.72 -1.86 -8.86
N ASP A 246 -15.09 -1.34 -9.93
CA ASP A 246 -14.65 -2.12 -11.09
C ASP A 246 -13.20 -2.57 -10.92
N LEU A 247 -13.01 -3.59 -10.08
CA LEU A 247 -11.69 -4.08 -9.71
C LEU A 247 -10.94 -4.72 -10.89
N ASP A 248 -11.70 -5.36 -11.79
CA ASP A 248 -11.20 -5.99 -13.02
C ASP A 248 -10.49 -5.00 -13.95
N ARG A 249 -10.91 -3.73 -13.98
CA ARG A 249 -10.25 -2.67 -14.75
C ARG A 249 -9.33 -1.80 -13.90
N ALA A 250 -9.58 -1.66 -12.60
CA ALA A 250 -8.75 -0.89 -11.69
C ALA A 250 -7.33 -1.47 -11.59
N TYR A 251 -7.21 -2.76 -11.24
CA TYR A 251 -5.92 -3.38 -11.00
C TYR A 251 -5.01 -3.40 -12.24
N PRO A 252 -5.47 -3.82 -13.44
CA PRO A 252 -4.64 -3.73 -14.64
C PRO A 252 -4.23 -2.29 -15.01
N SER A 253 -5.03 -1.28 -14.64
CA SER A 253 -4.64 0.12 -14.85
C SER A 253 -3.47 0.51 -13.94
N TYR A 254 -3.49 0.12 -12.67
CA TYR A 254 -2.35 0.31 -11.77
C TYR A 254 -1.09 -0.43 -12.26
N VAL A 255 -1.23 -1.68 -12.69
CA VAL A 255 -0.11 -2.48 -13.23
C VAL A 255 0.52 -1.78 -14.44
N LYS A 256 -0.29 -1.28 -15.38
CA LYS A 256 0.22 -0.50 -16.53
C LYS A 256 0.98 0.75 -16.08
N GLY A 257 0.47 1.46 -15.06
CA GLY A 257 1.17 2.60 -14.48
C GLY A 257 2.53 2.21 -13.91
N LEU A 258 2.59 1.12 -13.15
CA LEU A 258 3.84 0.61 -12.56
C LEU A 258 4.85 0.20 -13.63
N GLU A 259 4.41 -0.46 -14.71
CA GLU A 259 5.26 -0.86 -15.83
C GLU A 259 5.94 0.33 -16.53
N ARG A 260 5.31 1.52 -16.49
CA ARG A 260 5.83 2.73 -17.16
C ARG A 260 6.73 3.59 -16.27
N MET A 261 6.75 3.31 -14.98
CA MET A 261 7.69 3.95 -14.06
C MET A 261 9.10 3.41 -14.25
N ASN A 262 10.11 4.27 -14.05
CA ASN A 262 11.47 3.78 -13.91
C ASN A 262 11.62 2.97 -12.60
N LEU A 263 12.63 2.10 -12.54
CA LEU A 263 12.83 1.17 -11.41
C LEU A 263 12.82 1.89 -10.06
N ARG A 264 13.51 3.02 -9.95
CA ARG A 264 13.61 3.78 -8.69
C ARG A 264 12.26 4.34 -8.24
N GLN A 265 11.48 4.90 -9.17
CA GLN A 265 10.14 5.41 -8.91
C GLN A 265 9.20 4.27 -8.50
N ARG A 266 9.22 3.14 -9.24
CA ARG A 266 8.42 1.96 -8.94
C ARG A 266 8.74 1.40 -7.56
N GLN A 267 10.03 1.22 -7.24
CA GLN A 267 10.49 0.76 -5.93
C GLN A 267 10.04 1.68 -4.81
N PHE A 268 10.06 3.00 -5.04
CA PHE A 268 9.58 3.95 -4.04
C PHE A 268 8.06 3.92 -3.89
N MET A 269 7.30 3.92 -4.98
CA MET A 269 5.83 3.93 -4.92
C MET A 269 5.28 2.62 -4.36
N MET A 270 5.95 1.50 -4.62
CA MET A 270 5.65 0.17 -4.07
C MET A 270 6.36 -0.10 -2.74
N SER A 271 6.95 0.94 -2.14
CA SER A 271 7.95 0.79 -1.09
C SER A 271 7.39 0.13 0.16
N VAL A 272 7.89 -1.07 0.39
CA VAL A 272 7.83 -1.81 1.65
C VAL A 272 8.29 -0.94 2.82
N PHE A 273 9.32 -0.12 2.63
CA PHE A 273 9.87 0.75 3.67
C PHE A 273 8.86 1.76 4.21
N MET A 274 7.95 2.28 3.36
CA MET A 274 6.88 3.17 3.81
C MET A 274 5.80 2.46 4.63
N LEU A 275 5.81 1.13 4.70
CA LEU A 275 4.83 0.33 5.41
C LEU A 275 5.46 -0.52 6.52
N ALA A 276 6.78 -0.68 6.50
CA ALA A 276 7.53 -1.48 7.45
C ALA A 276 7.77 -0.75 8.79
N GLY A 277 8.10 -1.54 9.82
CA GLY A 277 8.40 -1.04 11.17
C GLY A 277 9.79 -0.43 11.28
N LYS A 278 10.08 0.19 12.43
CA LYS A 278 11.36 0.90 12.67
C LYS A 278 12.61 0.00 12.58
N GLU A 279 12.48 -1.28 12.90
CA GLU A 279 13.58 -2.26 12.83
C GLU A 279 13.87 -2.64 11.38
N ASP A 280 12.83 -2.93 10.61
CA ASP A 280 12.91 -3.20 9.16
C ASP A 280 13.50 -2.00 8.37
N ILE A 281 13.14 -0.77 8.76
CA ILE A 281 13.62 0.49 8.16
C ILE A 281 15.14 0.67 8.31
N LYS A 282 15.75 0.19 9.40
CA LYS A 282 17.19 0.29 9.66
C LYS A 282 18.00 -0.75 8.90
N GLU A 283 17.45 -1.95 8.72
CA GLU A 283 18.08 -3.00 7.90
C GLU A 283 17.93 -2.70 6.40
N ALA A 284 16.81 -2.11 5.99
CA ALA A 284 16.49 -1.77 4.60
C ALA A 284 17.10 -0.44 4.10
N MET A 285 18.31 -0.04 4.55
CA MET A 285 18.98 1.17 4.03
C MET A 285 19.20 1.14 2.50
N ALA A 286 19.07 -0.04 1.86
CA ALA A 286 18.99 -0.22 0.42
C ALA A 286 17.53 -0.38 -0.05
N MET A 287 17.19 0.21 -1.20
CA MET A 287 15.89 -0.02 -1.85
C MET A 287 15.71 -1.52 -2.15
N PRO A 288 14.54 -2.11 -1.83
CA PRO A 288 14.30 -3.53 -2.10
C PRO A 288 14.33 -3.79 -3.62
N ASP A 289 14.89 -4.93 -4.01
CA ASP A 289 14.83 -5.38 -5.40
C ASP A 289 13.40 -5.83 -5.78
N GLU A 290 13.18 -6.12 -7.07
CA GLU A 290 11.85 -6.50 -7.54
C GLU A 290 11.35 -7.83 -6.94
N ALA A 291 12.26 -8.75 -6.58
CA ALA A 291 11.89 -10.02 -5.96
C ALA A 291 11.39 -9.81 -4.52
N ALA A 292 12.06 -8.96 -3.74
CA ALA A 292 11.63 -8.59 -2.39
C ALA A 292 10.29 -7.84 -2.41
N ILE A 293 10.07 -6.94 -3.37
CA ILE A 293 8.78 -6.26 -3.56
C ILE A 293 7.68 -7.28 -3.90
N ARG A 294 7.93 -8.20 -4.85
CA ARG A 294 6.98 -9.24 -5.22
C ARG A 294 6.61 -10.12 -4.03
N ALA A 295 7.61 -10.58 -3.29
CA ALA A 295 7.42 -11.39 -2.08
C ALA A 295 6.59 -10.66 -1.03
N PHE A 296 6.89 -9.38 -0.78
CA PHE A 296 6.15 -8.57 0.18
C PHE A 296 4.66 -8.43 -0.17
N TRP A 297 4.35 -8.12 -1.42
CA TRP A 297 2.95 -7.89 -1.84
C TRP A 297 2.19 -9.19 -2.01
N THR A 298 2.81 -10.23 -2.58
CA THR A 298 2.19 -11.56 -2.74
C THR A 298 1.91 -12.19 -1.39
N GLY A 299 2.85 -12.13 -0.44
CA GLY A 299 2.64 -12.67 0.91
C GLY A 299 1.59 -11.90 1.74
N ARG A 300 1.24 -10.69 1.33
CA ARG A 300 0.19 -9.86 1.95
C ARG A 300 -1.13 -9.88 1.20
N ASP A 301 -1.24 -10.69 0.16
CA ASP A 301 -2.49 -10.87 -0.58
C ASP A 301 -3.55 -11.48 0.35
N PRO A 302 -4.67 -10.77 0.63
CA PRO A 302 -5.72 -11.30 1.49
C PRO A 302 -6.33 -12.60 0.98
N LEU A 303 -6.45 -12.76 -0.34
CA LEU A 303 -7.16 -13.89 -0.92
C LEU A 303 -6.64 -14.17 -2.33
N PHE A 304 -5.90 -15.28 -2.51
CA PHE A 304 -5.35 -15.66 -3.82
C PHE A 304 -6.41 -16.14 -4.83
N LEU A 305 -7.60 -16.52 -4.35
CA LEU A 305 -8.77 -16.87 -5.17
C LEU A 305 -9.23 -15.74 -6.08
N THR A 306 -8.97 -14.49 -5.71
CA THR A 306 -9.39 -13.36 -6.52
C THR A 306 -8.40 -13.12 -7.67
N PRO A 307 -8.85 -12.43 -8.73
CA PRO A 307 -7.97 -12.10 -9.85
C PRO A 307 -6.98 -10.97 -9.53
N VAL A 308 -7.12 -10.30 -8.37
CA VAL A 308 -6.37 -9.09 -8.02
C VAL A 308 -5.78 -9.22 -6.62
N ASN A 309 -4.59 -8.70 -6.40
CA ASN A 309 -4.08 -8.59 -5.03
C ASN A 309 -4.72 -7.38 -4.36
N GLU A 310 -5.70 -7.57 -3.47
CA GLU A 310 -6.49 -6.46 -2.92
C GLU A 310 -5.62 -5.51 -2.11
N ARG A 311 -4.68 -6.05 -1.34
CA ARG A 311 -3.78 -5.23 -0.52
C ARG A 311 -2.93 -4.31 -1.39
N LEU A 312 -2.38 -4.82 -2.50
CA LEU A 312 -1.58 -4.05 -3.43
C LEU A 312 -2.43 -3.04 -4.22
N MET A 313 -3.62 -3.44 -4.67
CA MET A 313 -4.55 -2.55 -5.37
C MET A 313 -4.93 -1.36 -4.48
N GLU A 314 -5.28 -1.64 -3.22
CA GLU A 314 -5.62 -0.63 -2.22
C GLU A 314 -4.45 0.34 -1.99
N HIS A 315 -3.22 -0.19 -1.89
CA HIS A 315 -2.01 0.63 -1.81
C HIS A 315 -1.84 1.55 -3.03
N CYS A 316 -2.02 1.01 -4.24
CA CYS A 316 -1.93 1.80 -5.47
C CYS A 316 -2.99 2.91 -5.50
N GLY A 317 -4.21 2.62 -5.04
CA GLY A 317 -5.26 3.61 -4.83
C GLY A 317 -4.86 4.71 -3.87
N ARG A 318 -4.22 4.38 -2.74
CA ARG A 318 -3.70 5.39 -1.80
C ARG A 318 -2.62 6.26 -2.42
N VAL A 319 -1.71 5.67 -3.19
CA VAL A 319 -0.65 6.42 -3.87
C VAL A 319 -1.25 7.37 -4.92
N ALA A 320 -2.21 6.89 -5.71
CA ALA A 320 -2.93 7.71 -6.69
C ALA A 320 -3.64 8.89 -6.01
N TYR A 321 -4.39 8.63 -4.94
CA TYR A 321 -5.06 9.69 -4.21
C TYR A 321 -4.07 10.66 -3.56
N ALA A 322 -2.99 10.16 -2.97
CA ALA A 322 -1.95 11.00 -2.40
C ALA A 322 -1.36 11.96 -3.44
N ASN A 323 -1.07 11.46 -4.64
CA ASN A 323 -0.58 12.27 -5.77
C ASN A 323 -1.60 13.32 -6.24
N LEU A 324 -2.90 13.00 -6.28
CA LEU A 324 -3.94 13.99 -6.61
C LEU A 324 -4.13 15.05 -5.52
N ARG A 325 -4.19 14.62 -4.25
CA ARG A 325 -4.65 15.46 -3.14
C ARG A 325 -3.56 16.28 -2.49
N PHE A 326 -2.37 15.71 -2.36
CA PHE A 326 -1.25 16.26 -1.59
C PHE A 326 -0.04 16.63 -2.46
N GLY A 327 -0.11 16.45 -3.77
CA GLY A 327 0.89 16.93 -4.71
C GLY A 327 0.80 18.44 -4.98
N ASP A 328 1.89 19.01 -5.49
CA ASP A 328 1.95 20.38 -6.01
C ASP A 328 2.43 20.33 -7.48
N PRO A 329 1.51 20.23 -8.45
CA PRO A 329 1.88 20.12 -9.87
C PRO A 329 2.53 21.39 -10.43
N GLU A 330 2.36 22.55 -9.80
CA GLU A 330 3.06 23.78 -10.24
C GLU A 330 4.56 23.72 -9.91
N ARG A 331 4.94 22.93 -8.90
CA ARG A 331 6.32 22.77 -8.44
C ARG A 331 6.90 21.38 -8.71
N GLU A 332 6.14 20.53 -9.41
CA GLU A 332 6.51 19.13 -9.69
C GLU A 332 6.81 18.32 -8.41
N ILE A 333 6.10 18.62 -7.32
CA ILE A 333 6.23 17.88 -6.06
C ILE A 333 5.15 16.78 -6.06
N PRO A 334 5.53 15.50 -6.19
CA PRO A 334 4.56 14.42 -6.16
C PRO A 334 4.00 14.24 -4.75
N GLY A 335 2.71 13.95 -4.66
CA GLY A 335 2.02 13.89 -3.37
C GLY A 335 2.58 12.80 -2.45
N TRP A 336 2.97 11.64 -2.99
CA TRP A 336 3.61 10.57 -2.21
C TRP A 336 4.86 11.02 -1.45
N SER A 337 5.56 12.07 -1.91
CA SER A 337 6.79 12.56 -1.28
C SER A 337 6.53 13.49 -0.09
N THR A 338 5.30 13.98 0.06
CA THR A 338 4.91 14.90 1.14
C THR A 338 4.56 14.14 2.43
N ASP A 339 4.73 14.77 3.59
CA ASP A 339 4.41 14.14 4.89
C ASP A 339 2.94 13.68 4.96
N LYS A 340 2.02 14.45 4.39
CA LYS A 340 0.59 14.08 4.31
C LYS A 340 0.37 12.91 3.36
N GLY A 341 1.01 12.91 2.19
CA GLY A 341 0.91 11.81 1.25
C GLY A 341 1.47 10.51 1.83
N GLN A 342 2.63 10.56 2.47
CA GLN A 342 3.22 9.40 3.16
C GLN A 342 2.30 8.89 4.29
N ALA A 343 1.74 9.80 5.09
CA ALA A 343 0.78 9.42 6.12
C ALA A 343 -0.49 8.80 5.54
N TYR A 344 -1.02 9.33 4.44
CA TYR A 344 -2.20 8.77 3.77
C TYR A 344 -1.91 7.40 3.13
N ILE A 345 -0.74 7.22 2.52
CA ILE A 345 -0.32 5.91 1.99
C ILE A 345 -0.23 4.89 3.12
N ARG A 346 0.34 5.27 4.26
CA ARG A 346 0.52 4.38 5.41
C ARG A 346 -0.80 4.04 6.12
N TYR A 347 -1.68 5.02 6.31
CA TYR A 347 -2.84 4.88 7.20
C TYR A 347 -4.20 4.99 6.50
N GLY A 348 -4.24 5.36 5.23
CA GLY A 348 -5.45 5.53 4.44
C GLY A 348 -6.22 6.80 4.78
N ARG A 349 -7.52 6.78 4.48
CA ARG A 349 -8.44 7.91 4.77
C ARG A 349 -8.71 7.98 6.28
N PRO A 350 -8.51 9.14 6.93
CA PRO A 350 -8.88 9.30 8.33
C PRO A 350 -10.39 9.26 8.50
N VAL A 351 -10.85 8.80 9.66
CA VAL A 351 -12.27 8.81 10.06
C VAL A 351 -12.79 10.24 10.14
N ALA A 352 -11.96 11.15 10.66
CA ALA A 352 -12.28 12.57 10.70
C ALA A 352 -11.04 13.42 10.40
N ARG A 353 -11.26 14.53 9.70
CA ARG A 353 -10.26 15.56 9.45
C ARG A 353 -10.75 16.89 9.97
N SER A 354 -9.93 17.61 10.73
CA SER A 354 -10.24 18.97 11.13
C SER A 354 -9.06 19.89 10.89
N VAL A 355 -9.34 21.11 10.44
CA VAL A 355 -8.33 22.15 10.22
C VAL A 355 -8.57 23.25 11.22
N ARG A 356 -7.58 23.48 12.08
CA ARG A 356 -7.50 24.67 12.90
C ARG A 356 -6.78 25.76 12.09
N PRO A 357 -7.46 26.88 11.78
CA PRO A 357 -6.77 28.04 11.21
C PRO A 357 -5.72 28.54 12.21
N ALA A 358 -4.75 29.33 11.75
CA ALA A 358 -3.83 29.96 12.70
C ALA A 358 -4.63 30.82 13.71
N GLU A 359 -4.26 30.82 15.00
CA GLU A 359 -5.01 31.52 16.08
C GLU A 359 -5.17 33.03 15.82
N ILE A 360 -4.30 33.60 15.00
CA ILE A 360 -4.54 34.89 14.40
C ILE A 360 -5.45 34.66 13.18
N ASP A 361 -6.75 34.59 13.45
CA ASP A 361 -7.79 34.82 12.45
C ASP A 361 -8.07 36.32 12.42
N THR A 362 -7.38 37.05 11.56
CA THR A 362 -7.68 38.48 11.37
C THR A 362 -8.96 38.72 10.58
N GLY A 363 -9.61 37.70 9.99
CA GLY A 363 -10.67 37.92 9.00
C GLY A 363 -10.24 38.78 7.79
N ILE A 364 -8.94 39.12 7.71
CA ILE A 364 -8.33 40.05 6.75
C ILE A 364 -6.88 39.61 6.54
N ASP A 365 -6.58 39.01 5.39
CA ASP A 365 -5.37 39.26 4.57
C ASP A 365 -4.11 39.87 5.26
N GLU A 366 -3.56 39.30 6.34
CA GLU A 366 -2.26 39.77 6.86
C GLU A 366 -1.11 39.25 5.97
N PRO A 367 -0.14 40.10 5.57
CA PRO A 367 0.93 39.67 4.69
C PRO A 367 1.83 38.63 5.35
N MET A 368 2.27 37.65 4.57
CA MET A 368 3.27 36.62 4.91
C MET A 368 4.41 37.09 5.82
N TRP A 369 4.91 38.31 5.65
CA TRP A 369 6.00 38.83 6.45
C TRP A 369 5.67 38.96 7.95
N TYR A 370 4.40 39.20 8.28
CA TYR A 370 3.91 39.32 9.65
C TYR A 370 3.74 37.93 10.26
N GLN A 371 3.16 36.98 9.51
CA GLN A 371 3.01 35.59 9.94
C GLN A 371 4.37 34.91 10.19
N THR A 372 5.36 35.13 9.33
CA THR A 372 6.71 34.56 9.52
C THR A 372 7.49 35.25 10.63
N HIS A 373 7.33 36.56 10.81
CA HIS A 373 7.90 37.26 11.96
C HIS A 373 7.33 36.70 13.26
N LEU A 374 6.01 36.50 13.33
CA LEU A 374 5.34 35.91 14.47
C LEU A 374 5.81 34.47 14.73
N ALA A 375 5.91 33.63 13.71
CA ALA A 375 6.46 32.28 13.85
C ALA A 375 7.93 32.29 14.37
N TRP A 376 8.76 33.21 13.89
CA TRP A 376 10.13 33.39 14.35
C TRP A 376 10.18 33.90 15.81
N VAL A 377 9.44 34.95 16.16
CA VAL A 377 9.37 35.48 17.54
C VAL A 377 8.84 34.43 18.52
N ASN A 378 7.89 33.58 18.09
CA ASN A 378 7.39 32.43 18.85
C ASN A 378 8.49 31.39 19.09
N SER A 379 9.27 31.05 18.05
CA SER A 379 10.41 30.13 18.16
C SER A 379 11.51 30.62 19.09
N GLN A 380 11.62 31.95 19.27
CA GLN A 380 12.55 32.58 20.20
C GLN A 380 12.00 32.69 21.63
N GLY A 381 10.76 32.24 21.90
CA GLY A 381 10.12 32.30 23.22
C GLY A 381 9.80 33.72 23.71
N THR A 382 9.87 34.72 22.82
CA THR A 382 9.79 36.15 23.15
C THR A 382 8.41 36.77 22.93
N MET A 383 7.38 35.98 22.58
CA MET A 383 6.03 36.50 22.42
C MET A 383 5.26 36.56 23.75
N PRO A 384 4.48 37.63 23.97
CA PRO A 384 3.53 37.70 25.09
C PRO A 384 2.28 36.80 24.90
N PHE A 385 2.10 36.17 23.73
CA PHE A 385 1.02 35.22 23.41
C PHE A 385 1.55 34.04 22.57
N GLU A 386 1.04 32.82 22.77
CA GLU A 386 1.47 31.63 22.00
C GLU A 386 1.00 31.71 20.53
N TYR A 387 1.91 31.71 19.55
CA TYR A 387 1.52 31.63 18.13
C TYR A 387 1.23 30.19 17.71
N HIS A 388 0.02 29.96 17.21
CA HIS A 388 -0.41 28.67 16.70
C HIS A 388 -0.48 28.69 15.16
N PRO A 389 0.39 27.95 14.46
CA PRO A 389 0.33 27.85 12.99
C PRO A 389 -0.94 27.12 12.54
N ARG A 390 -1.23 27.18 11.23
CA ARG A 390 -2.29 26.35 10.65
C ARG A 390 -1.99 24.89 10.98
N THR A 391 -2.97 24.25 11.59
CA THR A 391 -2.82 22.89 12.13
C THR A 391 -3.94 22.04 11.59
N GLU A 392 -3.62 20.82 11.20
CA GLU A 392 -4.59 19.87 10.70
C GLU A 392 -4.47 18.56 11.47
N PHE A 393 -5.62 18.05 11.89
CA PHE A 393 -5.76 16.87 12.70
C PHE A 393 -6.42 15.78 11.87
N TRP A 394 -5.78 14.61 11.81
CA TRP A 394 -6.32 13.41 11.19
C TRP A 394 -6.60 12.39 12.27
N ASP A 395 -7.85 12.02 12.45
CA ASP A 395 -8.30 11.09 13.48
C ASP A 395 -8.60 9.71 12.87
N TYR A 396 -8.00 8.67 13.46
CA TYR A 396 -8.20 7.27 13.08
C TYR A 396 -8.91 6.47 14.19
N GLY A 397 -9.50 7.15 15.18
CA GLY A 397 -10.15 6.56 16.34
C GLY A 397 -9.17 6.12 17.43
N SER A 398 -8.20 5.25 17.09
CA SER A 398 -7.19 4.74 18.03
C SER A 398 -5.97 5.66 18.19
N PHE A 399 -5.68 6.47 17.17
CA PHE A 399 -4.61 7.46 17.17
C PHE A 399 -4.97 8.68 16.32
N ARG A 400 -4.22 9.76 16.52
CA ARG A 400 -4.38 11.01 15.77
C ARG A 400 -3.04 11.52 15.25
N LEU A 401 -3.01 12.02 14.03
CA LEU A 401 -1.86 12.71 13.45
C LEU A 401 -2.10 14.22 13.46
N VAL A 402 -1.03 14.98 13.70
CA VAL A 402 -1.06 16.44 13.67
C VAL A 402 -0.05 16.92 12.64
N PHE A 403 -0.54 17.66 11.66
CA PHE A 403 0.28 18.35 10.67
C PHE A 403 0.24 19.85 10.92
N THR A 404 1.38 20.51 10.72
CA THR A 404 1.45 21.97 10.77
C THR A 404 1.99 22.53 9.49
N ASN A 405 1.45 23.69 9.15
CA ASN A 405 1.86 24.47 8.00
C ASN A 405 2.35 25.81 8.52
N ILE A 406 3.68 25.91 8.54
CA ILE A 406 4.43 27.03 9.13
C ILE A 406 4.96 28.00 8.06
N ASP A 407 4.82 27.65 6.77
CA ASP A 407 5.30 28.43 5.65
C ASP A 407 4.16 28.87 4.71
N THR A 408 4.51 29.70 3.72
CA THR A 408 3.57 30.16 2.69
C THR A 408 3.56 29.30 1.44
N ARG A 409 4.26 28.17 1.45
CA ARG A 409 4.27 27.24 0.31
C ARG A 409 3.12 26.26 0.35
N ASP A 410 2.24 26.40 1.34
CA ASP A 410 1.22 25.41 1.69
C ASP A 410 1.87 24.05 2.03
N THR A 411 3.13 24.05 2.49
CA THR A 411 3.85 22.83 2.86
C THR A 411 3.38 22.39 4.23
N TRP A 412 2.87 21.17 4.31
CA TRP A 412 2.44 20.56 5.56
C TRP A 412 3.51 19.62 6.06
N HIS A 413 3.94 19.83 7.30
CA HIS A 413 4.91 19.00 7.99
C HIS A 413 4.24 18.22 9.11
N TYR A 414 4.62 16.96 9.27
CA TYR A 414 4.27 16.19 10.45
C TYR A 414 4.81 16.90 11.69
N ARG A 415 3.96 17.07 12.70
CA ARG A 415 4.34 17.65 13.98
C ARG A 415 4.45 16.58 15.06
N ILE A 416 3.34 15.87 15.31
CA ILE A 416 3.24 14.92 16.41
C ILE A 416 2.05 13.98 16.20
N GLY A 417 2.13 12.80 16.78
CA GLY A 417 1.08 11.81 16.83
C GLY A 417 0.54 11.67 18.25
N TRP A 418 -0.68 11.21 18.41
CA TRP A 418 -1.28 10.96 19.72
C TRP A 418 -1.83 9.53 19.77
N LEU A 419 -1.38 8.76 20.74
CA LEU A 419 -1.92 7.44 21.08
C LEU A 419 -2.74 7.59 22.36
N GLY A 420 -4.06 7.68 22.22
CA GLY A 420 -4.93 8.16 23.31
C GLY A 420 -4.50 9.55 23.79
N ARG A 421 -4.07 9.66 25.05
CA ARG A 421 -3.59 10.93 25.64
C ARG A 421 -2.07 11.14 25.57
N GLN A 422 -1.31 10.18 25.02
CA GLN A 422 0.14 10.25 24.98
C GLN A 422 0.63 10.83 23.65
N PRO A 423 1.37 11.96 23.66
CA PRO A 423 2.05 12.45 22.47
C PRO A 423 3.22 11.54 22.10
N VAL A 424 3.40 11.26 20.81
CA VAL A 424 4.46 10.42 20.26
C VAL A 424 5.05 11.02 18.98
N GLU A 425 6.36 10.92 18.85
CA GLU A 425 7.06 11.25 17.60
C GLU A 425 6.73 10.23 16.49
N PHE A 426 6.98 10.61 15.23
CA PHE A 426 6.55 9.83 14.07
C PHE A 426 7.15 8.42 14.09
N GLU A 427 8.45 8.31 14.36
CA GLU A 427 9.18 7.05 14.38
C GLU A 427 8.64 6.11 15.46
N ARG A 428 8.23 6.67 16.61
CA ARG A 428 7.62 5.90 17.69
C ARG A 428 6.20 5.48 17.34
N LEU A 429 5.45 6.33 16.64
CA LEU A 429 4.14 5.96 16.13
C LEU A 429 4.26 4.80 15.12
N VAL A 430 5.14 4.92 14.12
CA VAL A 430 5.39 3.88 13.11
C VAL A 430 5.83 2.57 13.75
N SER A 431 6.65 2.61 14.80
CA SER A 431 7.02 1.38 15.52
C SER A 431 5.84 0.69 16.23
N LYS A 432 4.81 1.44 16.61
CA LYS A 432 3.63 0.91 17.31
C LYS A 432 2.48 0.57 16.37
N ILE A 433 2.33 1.34 15.30
CA ILE A 433 1.32 1.20 14.25
C ILE A 433 2.04 1.38 12.92
N PRO A 434 2.65 0.32 12.36
CA PRO A 434 3.39 0.41 11.11
C PRO A 434 2.50 0.81 9.93
N GLU A 435 1.29 0.28 9.88
CA GLU A 435 0.30 0.61 8.86
C GLU A 435 -1.12 0.50 9.44
N PHE A 436 -2.09 1.12 8.75
CA PHE A 436 -3.51 0.91 9.01
C PHE A 436 -4.15 0.36 7.73
N TYR A 437 -4.39 -0.94 7.73
CA TYR A 437 -5.05 -1.69 6.66
C TYR A 437 -6.10 -2.60 7.28
N VAL A 438 -7.29 -2.60 6.69
CA VAL A 438 -8.39 -3.49 7.08
C VAL A 438 -8.57 -4.47 5.95
N ASP A 439 -8.27 -5.73 6.21
CA ASP A 439 -8.49 -6.82 5.27
C ASP A 439 -9.99 -6.96 4.97
N PRO A 440 -10.41 -6.90 3.69
CA PRO A 440 -11.82 -6.93 3.30
C PRO A 440 -12.51 -8.27 3.60
N TYR A 441 -11.74 -9.36 3.83
CA TYR A 441 -12.23 -10.70 4.14
C TYR A 441 -11.96 -11.10 5.59
N LYS A 442 -11.67 -10.13 6.47
CA LYS A 442 -11.28 -10.41 7.86
C LYS A 442 -12.35 -11.16 8.65
N TRP A 443 -13.63 -10.87 8.40
CA TRP A 443 -14.75 -11.39 9.18
C TRP A 443 -15.42 -12.59 8.53
N GLU A 444 -15.08 -12.84 7.27
CA GLU A 444 -15.58 -13.90 6.42
C GLU A 444 -14.61 -15.10 6.40
N ARG A 445 -13.34 -14.88 6.73
CA ARG A 445 -12.32 -15.95 6.76
C ARG A 445 -12.25 -16.68 8.08
N TYR A 446 -11.99 -17.99 8.00
CA TYR A 446 -11.62 -18.83 9.11
C TYR A 446 -10.48 -19.79 8.73
N ASP A 447 -9.73 -20.24 9.74
CA ASP A 447 -8.64 -21.19 9.54
C ASP A 447 -9.20 -22.59 9.35
N ALA A 448 -9.00 -23.16 8.16
CA ALA A 448 -9.38 -24.52 7.83
C ALA A 448 -8.34 -25.50 8.41
N PRO A 449 -8.74 -26.47 9.27
CA PRO A 449 -7.85 -27.50 9.73
C PRO A 449 -7.26 -28.29 8.56
N PHE A 450 -5.96 -28.57 8.62
CA PHE A 450 -5.26 -29.25 7.54
C PHE A 450 -4.16 -30.18 8.05
N GLN A 451 -3.73 -31.07 7.16
CA GLN A 451 -2.59 -31.95 7.33
C GLN A 451 -1.87 -32.11 6.00
N ILE A 452 -0.54 -32.07 6.04
CA ILE A 452 0.33 -32.33 4.89
C ILE A 452 1.12 -33.59 5.19
N ALA A 453 1.25 -34.48 4.20
CA ALA A 453 2.11 -35.65 4.28
C ALA A 453 2.92 -35.82 2.99
N GLN A 454 4.21 -36.09 3.15
CA GLN A 454 5.15 -36.26 2.04
C GLN A 454 5.57 -37.72 1.90
N PHE A 455 5.54 -38.21 0.66
CA PHE A 455 5.94 -39.56 0.27
C PHE A 455 6.90 -39.50 -0.91
N ARG A 456 7.60 -40.60 -1.19
CA ARG A 456 8.41 -40.73 -2.40
C ARG A 456 7.50 -40.64 -3.63
N GLY A 457 7.83 -39.72 -4.52
CA GLY A 457 7.18 -39.57 -5.81
C GLY A 457 7.95 -40.29 -6.92
N GLU A 458 7.57 -40.00 -8.15
CA GLU A 458 8.22 -40.51 -9.36
C GLU A 458 9.29 -39.52 -9.86
N GLU A 459 10.21 -39.97 -10.70
CA GLU A 459 11.22 -39.12 -11.37
C GLU A 459 12.09 -38.27 -10.42
N GLY A 460 12.33 -38.74 -9.19
CA GLY A 460 13.12 -38.03 -8.18
C GLY A 460 12.37 -36.90 -7.46
N LYS A 461 11.07 -36.74 -7.72
CA LYS A 461 10.18 -35.82 -7.02
C LYS A 461 9.59 -36.44 -5.76
N SER A 462 9.00 -35.59 -4.93
CA SER A 462 8.27 -36.00 -3.73
C SER A 462 6.78 -35.77 -3.94
N ARG A 463 5.98 -36.78 -3.57
CA ARG A 463 4.52 -36.70 -3.56
C ARG A 463 4.08 -35.98 -2.29
N VAL A 464 3.54 -34.78 -2.43
CA VAL A 464 2.99 -33.99 -1.34
C VAL A 464 1.47 -34.11 -1.39
N GLU A 465 0.89 -34.70 -0.34
CA GLU A 465 -0.56 -34.86 -0.15
C GLU A 465 -1.03 -33.83 0.86
N VAL A 466 -2.02 -33.01 0.49
CA VAL A 466 -2.60 -31.94 1.30
C VAL A 466 -4.04 -32.29 1.58
N TYR A 467 -4.41 -32.34 2.85
CA TYR A 467 -5.75 -32.65 3.32
C TYR A 467 -6.27 -31.49 4.13
N TYR A 468 -7.50 -31.05 3.90
CA TYR A 468 -8.11 -29.99 4.70
C TYR A 468 -9.61 -30.20 4.87
N ALA A 469 -10.14 -29.60 5.93
CA ALA A 469 -11.53 -29.69 6.31
C ALA A 469 -12.16 -28.31 6.41
N LEU A 470 -13.35 -28.17 5.82
CA LEU A 470 -14.18 -26.98 5.95
C LEU A 470 -15.24 -27.24 7.00
N ALA A 471 -15.37 -26.35 7.98
CA ALA A 471 -16.40 -26.45 9.01
C ALA A 471 -17.79 -26.39 8.35
N GLY A 472 -18.63 -27.39 8.62
CA GLY A 472 -19.95 -27.49 7.98
C GLY A 472 -20.84 -26.29 8.28
N GLU A 473 -20.76 -25.72 9.49
CA GLU A 473 -21.54 -24.53 9.85
C GLU A 473 -21.19 -23.29 9.02
N GLU A 474 -19.94 -23.20 8.56
CA GLU A 474 -19.44 -22.10 7.75
C GLU A 474 -19.83 -22.24 6.27
N VAL A 475 -20.13 -23.45 5.79
CA VAL A 475 -20.43 -23.72 4.38
C VAL A 475 -21.93 -23.91 4.16
N ASP A 476 -22.48 -23.40 3.07
CA ASP A 476 -23.84 -23.74 2.66
C ASP A 476 -23.83 -25.10 1.97
N HIS A 477 -24.61 -26.04 2.51
CA HIS A 477 -24.56 -27.43 2.08
C HIS A 477 -25.89 -28.14 2.29
N GLU A 478 -26.14 -29.14 1.45
CA GLU A 478 -27.32 -30.00 1.55
C GLU A 478 -27.00 -31.47 1.28
N THR A 479 -27.65 -32.37 2.03
CA THR A 479 -27.34 -33.79 1.92
C THR A 479 -27.86 -34.35 0.61
N VAL A 480 -26.96 -34.70 -0.30
CA VAL A 480 -27.30 -35.33 -1.59
C VAL A 480 -27.39 -36.84 -1.44
N SER A 481 -26.47 -37.45 -0.69
CA SER A 481 -26.47 -38.88 -0.38
C SER A 481 -25.75 -39.16 0.93
N PRO A 482 -25.89 -40.35 1.56
CA PRO A 482 -25.23 -40.65 2.82
C PRO A 482 -23.71 -40.42 2.77
N GLY A 483 -23.23 -39.42 3.54
CA GLY A 483 -21.81 -39.06 3.61
C GLY A 483 -21.30 -38.14 2.49
N VAL A 484 -22.18 -37.59 1.67
CA VAL A 484 -21.84 -36.63 0.61
C VAL A 484 -22.85 -35.49 0.59
N GLU A 485 -22.32 -34.27 0.66
CA GLU A 485 -23.11 -33.04 0.64
C GLU A 485 -22.91 -32.34 -0.70
N GLY A 486 -23.99 -31.76 -1.22
CA GLY A 486 -23.95 -30.79 -2.30
C GLY A 486 -23.50 -29.44 -1.74
N VAL A 487 -22.62 -28.77 -2.46
CA VAL A 487 -22.02 -27.48 -2.07
C VAL A 487 -21.88 -26.59 -3.30
N ASP A 488 -21.57 -25.31 -3.11
CA ASP A 488 -21.17 -24.42 -4.19
C ASP A 488 -19.96 -23.59 -3.77
N ILE A 489 -18.77 -24.13 -4.04
CA ILE A 489 -17.51 -23.59 -3.53
C ILE A 489 -16.57 -23.27 -4.69
N ASN A 490 -15.97 -22.07 -4.66
CA ASN A 490 -14.77 -21.79 -5.44
C ASN A 490 -13.55 -22.15 -4.61
N GLN A 491 -12.77 -23.11 -5.08
CA GLN A 491 -11.63 -23.67 -4.38
C GLN A 491 -10.34 -23.37 -5.15
N GLY A 492 -9.30 -23.00 -4.42
CA GLY A 492 -8.01 -22.61 -4.95
C GLY A 492 -6.86 -23.30 -4.23
N LEU A 493 -5.89 -23.81 -4.99
CA LEU A 493 -4.61 -24.30 -4.50
C LEU A 493 -3.48 -23.48 -5.12
N PHE A 494 -2.67 -22.87 -4.26
CA PHE A 494 -1.62 -21.93 -4.65
C PHE A 494 -0.29 -22.38 -4.09
N LEU A 495 0.70 -22.52 -4.97
CA LEU A 495 2.06 -22.90 -4.62
C LEU A 495 3.03 -21.85 -5.14
N PHE A 496 3.90 -21.37 -4.26
CA PHE A 496 4.95 -20.42 -4.58
C PHE A 496 6.31 -21.00 -4.16
N ASP A 497 7.35 -20.65 -4.89
CA ASP A 497 8.71 -21.03 -4.51
C ASP A 497 9.25 -20.13 -3.36
N SER A 498 10.50 -20.33 -2.97
CA SER A 498 11.15 -19.52 -1.94
C SER A 498 11.28 -18.02 -2.27
N LYS A 499 11.08 -17.64 -3.54
CA LYS A 499 11.12 -16.25 -4.02
C LYS A 499 9.72 -15.67 -4.24
N TRP A 500 8.67 -16.40 -3.84
CA TRP A 500 7.27 -16.08 -4.11
C TRP A 500 6.89 -16.04 -5.59
N ASP A 501 7.68 -16.68 -6.46
CA ASP A 501 7.26 -16.90 -7.85
C ASP A 501 6.21 -18.01 -7.88
N THR A 502 5.14 -17.81 -8.64
CA THR A 502 4.04 -18.77 -8.73
C THR A 502 4.50 -20.03 -9.45
N VAL A 503 4.48 -21.16 -8.72
CA VAL A 503 4.75 -22.50 -9.25
C VAL A 503 3.46 -23.14 -9.73
N ARG A 504 2.36 -22.96 -8.99
CA ARG A 504 1.03 -23.50 -9.30
C ARG A 504 -0.06 -22.55 -8.81
N LYS A 505 -1.11 -22.37 -9.63
CA LYS A 505 -2.34 -21.66 -9.29
C LYS A 505 -3.50 -22.39 -9.97
N ASP A 506 -4.19 -23.21 -9.19
CA ASP A 506 -5.34 -23.98 -9.65
C ASP A 506 -6.58 -23.46 -8.97
N ILE A 507 -7.56 -23.02 -9.75
CA ILE A 507 -8.86 -22.58 -9.23
C ILE A 507 -9.94 -23.41 -9.92
N GLY A 508 -10.84 -23.98 -9.14
CA GLY A 508 -11.94 -24.81 -9.60
C GLY A 508 -13.21 -24.56 -8.80
N ARG A 509 -14.34 -24.99 -9.37
CA ARG A 509 -15.64 -24.98 -8.68
C ARG A 509 -15.98 -26.39 -8.23
N ILE A 510 -16.27 -26.53 -6.95
CA ILE A 510 -16.63 -27.80 -6.31
C ILE A 510 -18.13 -27.79 -6.02
N GLN A 511 -18.81 -28.86 -6.43
CA GLN A 511 -20.26 -28.99 -6.28
C GLN A 511 -20.68 -30.09 -5.31
N MET A 512 -19.75 -30.95 -4.91
CA MET A 512 -19.99 -32.06 -4.00
C MET A 512 -18.76 -32.31 -3.15
N MET A 513 -18.93 -32.57 -1.87
CA MET A 513 -17.83 -32.91 -0.96
C MET A 513 -18.20 -34.05 0.00
N PRO A 514 -17.22 -34.92 0.34
CA PRO A 514 -17.38 -35.88 1.41
C PRO A 514 -17.68 -35.19 2.74
N TRP A 515 -18.63 -35.74 3.50
CA TRP A 515 -19.06 -35.23 4.80
C TRP A 515 -18.70 -36.19 5.93
N VAL A 516 -18.13 -35.61 6.99
CA VAL A 516 -17.68 -36.38 8.15
C VAL A 516 -18.09 -35.67 9.44
N THR A 517 -18.80 -36.40 10.31
CA THR A 517 -19.15 -35.93 11.65
C THR A 517 -18.17 -36.46 12.70
N TYR A 518 -17.72 -35.60 13.60
CA TYR A 518 -16.92 -35.97 14.78
C TYR A 518 -17.86 -36.30 15.94
N LYS A 519 -17.74 -37.51 16.49
CA LYS A 519 -18.63 -37.95 17.60
C LYS A 519 -18.42 -37.17 18.90
N SER A 520 -17.19 -36.74 19.17
CA SER A 520 -16.81 -36.01 20.38
C SER A 520 -17.40 -34.60 20.42
N THR A 521 -17.30 -33.85 19.32
CA THR A 521 -17.78 -32.47 19.21
C THR A 521 -19.19 -32.35 18.64
N ARG A 522 -19.69 -33.40 17.96
CA ARG A 522 -20.89 -33.38 17.10
C ARG A 522 -20.82 -32.39 15.93
N GLU A 523 -19.64 -31.87 15.64
CA GLU A 523 -19.40 -31.01 14.50
C GLU A 523 -19.24 -31.84 13.22
N GLY A 524 -19.70 -31.27 12.11
CA GLY A 524 -19.56 -31.84 10.79
C GLY A 524 -18.60 -31.03 9.94
N TYR A 525 -17.86 -31.71 9.07
CA TYR A 525 -16.83 -31.12 8.23
C TYR A 525 -16.90 -31.71 6.82
N LEU A 526 -16.64 -30.84 5.84
CA LEU A 526 -16.49 -31.19 4.42
C LEU A 526 -15.01 -31.36 4.11
N PHE A 527 -14.63 -32.49 3.52
CA PHE A 527 -13.22 -32.85 3.35
C PHE A 527 -12.76 -32.64 1.90
N ALA A 528 -11.59 -32.06 1.72
CA ALA A 528 -10.89 -31.96 0.45
C ALA A 528 -9.47 -32.52 0.55
N SER A 529 -8.95 -32.98 -0.58
CA SER A 529 -7.58 -33.49 -0.69
C SER A 529 -6.99 -33.14 -2.04
N GLU A 530 -5.74 -32.69 -2.03
CA GLU A 530 -4.98 -32.36 -3.23
C GLU A 530 -3.62 -33.03 -3.20
N ASN A 531 -3.17 -33.51 -4.36
CA ASN A 531 -1.90 -34.24 -4.49
C ASN A 531 -1.00 -33.53 -5.50
N MET A 532 0.29 -33.45 -5.18
CA MET A 532 1.28 -32.75 -6.00
C MET A 532 2.58 -33.53 -6.09
N MET A 533 3.25 -33.51 -7.25
CA MET A 533 4.61 -34.01 -7.42
C MET A 533 5.57 -32.83 -7.49
N LEU A 534 6.33 -32.60 -6.44
CA LEU A 534 7.18 -31.43 -6.28
C LEU A 534 8.66 -31.79 -6.24
N ASP A 535 9.49 -30.95 -6.84
CA ASP A 535 10.94 -31.03 -6.68
C ASP A 535 11.31 -30.68 -5.22
N PRO A 536 12.31 -31.34 -4.60
CA PRO A 536 12.74 -31.01 -3.26
C PRO A 536 13.16 -29.55 -3.10
N GLY A 537 12.73 -28.90 -2.03
CA GLY A 537 12.96 -27.47 -1.80
C GLY A 537 11.93 -26.83 -0.88
N SER A 538 12.08 -25.53 -0.64
CA SER A 538 11.17 -24.77 0.21
C SER A 538 10.12 -24.04 -0.62
N TYR A 539 8.86 -24.22 -0.24
CA TYR A 539 7.71 -23.63 -0.91
C TYR A 539 6.78 -22.97 0.10
N TYR A 540 5.96 -22.03 -0.39
CA TYR A 540 4.79 -21.54 0.31
C TYR A 540 3.55 -22.14 -0.32
N LEU A 541 2.69 -22.75 0.48
CA LEU A 541 1.47 -23.40 0.06
C LEU A 541 0.28 -22.70 0.71
N ALA A 542 -0.75 -22.44 -0.09
CA ALA A 542 -2.04 -21.97 0.39
C ALA A 542 -3.18 -22.76 -0.27
N ALA A 543 -4.20 -23.08 0.50
CA ALA A 543 -5.49 -23.51 -0.02
C ALA A 543 -6.59 -22.58 0.50
N GLU A 544 -7.52 -22.23 -0.37
CA GLU A 544 -8.62 -21.31 -0.06
C GLU A 544 -9.90 -21.88 -0.66
N ALA A 545 -11.02 -21.74 0.06
CA ALA A 545 -12.32 -22.22 -0.35
C ALA A 545 -13.40 -21.20 0.02
N GLU A 546 -13.96 -20.51 -0.97
CA GLU A 546 -15.05 -19.53 -0.80
C GLU A 546 -16.40 -20.17 -1.11
N ASP A 547 -17.28 -20.17 -0.12
CA ASP A 547 -18.69 -20.50 -0.29
C ASP A 547 -19.41 -19.42 -1.11
N GLN A 548 -20.10 -19.79 -2.18
CA GLN A 548 -20.70 -18.82 -3.10
C GLN A 548 -22.01 -18.19 -2.58
N ILE A 549 -22.59 -18.71 -1.50
CA ILE A 549 -23.87 -18.27 -0.92
C ILE A 549 -23.63 -17.46 0.36
N LYS A 550 -22.97 -18.06 1.36
CA LYS A 550 -22.59 -17.46 2.65
C LYS A 550 -21.41 -16.50 2.55
N LYS A 551 -20.58 -16.62 1.51
CA LYS A 551 -19.37 -15.80 1.31
C LYS A 551 -18.28 -15.96 2.38
N THR A 552 -18.40 -16.99 3.20
CA THR A 552 -17.35 -17.44 4.12
C THR A 552 -16.21 -18.08 3.34
N VAL A 553 -15.00 -17.98 3.89
CA VAL A 553 -13.79 -18.46 3.23
C VAL A 553 -12.95 -19.28 4.19
N GLY A 554 -12.86 -20.58 3.96
CA GLY A 554 -11.92 -21.44 4.65
C GLY A 554 -10.52 -21.27 4.05
N THR A 555 -9.52 -20.98 4.89
CA THR A 555 -8.14 -20.79 4.42
C THR A 555 -7.15 -21.63 5.21
N PHE A 556 -6.15 -22.14 4.51
CA PHE A 556 -4.92 -22.65 5.12
C PHE A 556 -3.75 -22.04 4.36
N ARG A 557 -2.74 -21.57 5.10
CA ARG A 557 -1.49 -21.09 4.52
C ARG A 557 -0.31 -21.58 5.35
N GLY A 558 0.77 -22.02 4.71
CA GLY A 558 1.95 -22.50 5.41
C GLY A 558 3.17 -22.69 4.51
N GLY A 559 4.36 -22.57 5.11
CA GLY A 559 5.59 -23.01 4.46
C GLY A 559 5.68 -24.52 4.47
N VAL A 560 6.08 -25.13 3.35
CA VAL A 560 6.36 -26.57 3.27
C VAL A 560 7.78 -26.76 2.76
N ASN A 561 8.56 -27.54 3.50
CA ASN A 561 9.89 -27.95 3.05
C ASN A 561 9.76 -29.35 2.44
N VAL A 562 9.80 -29.43 1.12
CA VAL A 562 9.66 -30.66 0.36
C VAL A 562 10.95 -31.47 0.50
N GLN A 563 10.85 -32.58 1.22
CA GLN A 563 11.95 -33.49 1.50
C GLN A 563 12.41 -34.21 0.23
N ARG A 564 13.67 -34.65 0.19
CA ARG A 564 14.18 -35.52 -0.87
C ARG A 564 14.14 -36.97 -0.42
N PHE A 565 13.45 -37.83 -1.18
CA PHE A 565 13.51 -39.27 -1.01
C PHE A 565 14.56 -39.87 -1.96
N GLY A 566 15.78 -40.10 -1.46
CA GLY A 566 16.89 -40.70 -2.22
C GLY A 566 16.80 -42.23 -2.30
N HIS A 567 17.84 -42.89 -2.81
CA HIS A 567 17.89 -44.36 -2.94
C HIS A 567 18.97 -45.03 -2.09
N ASP A 568 19.78 -44.25 -1.37
CA ASP A 568 21.04 -44.74 -0.80
C ASP A 568 20.96 -45.05 0.72
N THR A 569 19.99 -44.47 1.42
CA THR A 569 19.84 -44.60 2.88
C THR A 569 18.41 -44.98 3.25
N LEU A 570 18.23 -45.72 4.33
CA LEU A 570 16.93 -46.00 4.92
C LEU A 570 16.18 -44.69 5.17
N GLN A 571 14.92 -44.63 4.74
CA GLN A 571 14.07 -43.45 4.90
C GLN A 571 12.65 -43.86 5.28
N VAL A 572 11.95 -42.99 6.00
CA VAL A 572 10.53 -43.12 6.33
C VAL A 572 9.81 -41.89 5.80
N SER A 573 8.62 -42.06 5.22
CA SER A 573 7.76 -40.94 4.83
C SER A 573 7.25 -40.18 6.05
N ASP A 574 6.59 -39.04 5.82
CA ASP A 574 5.80 -38.42 6.87
C ASP A 574 4.70 -39.39 7.37
N LEU A 575 4.26 -39.20 8.61
CA LEU A 575 3.18 -39.97 9.22
C LEU A 575 1.83 -39.34 8.91
N LEU A 576 1.02 -40.00 8.08
CA LEU A 576 -0.35 -39.61 7.80
C LEU A 576 -1.29 -40.17 8.86
N LEU A 577 -1.66 -39.32 9.83
CA LEU A 577 -2.80 -39.58 10.71
C LEU A 577 -4.11 -39.68 9.91
N ALA A 578 -4.82 -40.77 10.13
CA ALA A 578 -6.07 -41.10 9.48
C ALA A 578 -7.17 -41.35 10.51
N ARG A 579 -8.41 -41.08 10.10
CA ARG A 579 -9.60 -41.48 10.89
C ARG A 579 -9.85 -42.96 10.79
N ARG A 580 -9.55 -43.54 9.62
CA ARG A 580 -9.73 -44.95 9.32
C ARG A 580 -8.85 -45.33 8.13
N VAL A 581 -8.27 -46.52 8.21
CA VAL A 581 -7.61 -47.17 7.09
C VAL A 581 -8.37 -48.46 6.81
N VAL A 582 -8.74 -48.69 5.55
CA VAL A 582 -9.38 -49.92 5.09
C VAL A 582 -8.47 -50.58 4.07
N GLU A 583 -8.11 -51.82 4.33
CA GLU A 583 -7.34 -52.64 3.40
C GLU A 583 -8.25 -53.24 2.33
N ARG A 584 -7.81 -53.22 1.06
CA ARG A 584 -8.54 -53.78 -0.08
C ARG A 584 -7.89 -55.10 -0.50
N GLU A 585 -8.66 -56.19 -0.48
CA GLU A 585 -8.17 -57.55 -0.75
C GLU A 585 -7.69 -57.74 -2.22
N GLU A 586 -8.25 -56.99 -3.17
CA GLU A 586 -7.98 -57.16 -4.61
C GLU A 586 -7.07 -56.06 -5.24
N SER A 587 -6.57 -55.12 -4.43
CA SER A 587 -5.75 -54.00 -4.94
C SER A 587 -4.29 -54.40 -5.19
N PRO A 588 -3.60 -53.77 -6.17
CA PRO A 588 -2.18 -53.99 -6.39
C PRO A 588 -1.33 -53.64 -5.16
N ILE A 589 -0.16 -54.27 -5.08
CA ILE A 589 0.85 -54.03 -4.05
C ILE A 589 1.20 -52.53 -4.01
N GLY A 590 1.04 -51.88 -2.86
CA GLY A 590 1.47 -50.51 -2.63
C GLY A 590 0.45 -49.63 -1.91
N ARG A 591 0.60 -48.29 -1.97
CA ARG A 591 -0.32 -47.28 -1.39
C ARG A 591 -1.79 -47.55 -1.69
N GLN A 592 -2.08 -48.05 -2.90
CA GLN A 592 -3.44 -48.35 -3.40
C GLN A 592 -4.12 -49.55 -2.71
N ARG A 593 -3.36 -50.34 -1.93
CA ARG A 593 -3.89 -51.37 -1.02
C ARG A 593 -4.75 -50.76 0.08
N PHE A 594 -4.50 -49.51 0.44
CA PHE A 594 -5.16 -48.83 1.55
C PHE A 594 -6.09 -47.72 1.06
N LEU A 595 -7.38 -47.84 1.38
CA LEU A 595 -8.30 -46.71 1.37
C LEU A 595 -8.14 -45.95 2.69
N ILE A 596 -7.56 -44.75 2.62
CA ILE A 596 -7.26 -43.94 3.79
C ILE A 596 -8.25 -42.78 3.85
N LEU A 597 -8.99 -42.69 4.95
CA LEU A 597 -9.76 -41.51 5.29
C LEU A 597 -8.88 -40.62 6.17
N PRO A 598 -8.36 -39.49 5.65
CA PRO A 598 -7.40 -38.64 6.36
C PRO A 598 -8.01 -38.00 7.62
N ASN A 599 -7.18 -37.41 8.47
CA ASN A 599 -7.62 -36.68 9.66
C ASN A 599 -7.01 -35.27 9.70
N PRO A 600 -7.49 -34.33 8.85
CA PRO A 600 -6.95 -32.98 8.76
C PRO A 600 -7.08 -32.17 10.06
N LEU A 601 -8.02 -32.53 10.95
CA LEU A 601 -8.13 -31.91 12.28
C LEU A 601 -7.01 -32.34 13.23
N GLN A 602 -6.28 -33.41 12.91
CA GLN A 602 -5.27 -34.03 13.76
C GLN A 602 -5.77 -34.36 15.17
N GLN A 603 -7.05 -34.76 15.28
CA GLN A 603 -7.73 -35.02 16.54
C GLN A 603 -8.22 -36.47 16.65
N CYS A 604 -8.06 -37.07 17.82
CA CYS A 604 -8.54 -38.42 18.12
C CYS A 604 -9.36 -38.43 19.42
N ASN A 605 -10.30 -39.38 19.55
CA ASN A 605 -11.08 -39.53 20.78
C ASN A 605 -10.28 -40.28 21.85
N ARG A 606 -10.43 -39.88 23.12
CA ARG A 606 -9.75 -40.49 24.28
C ARG A 606 -9.86 -42.02 24.37
N LEU A 607 -11.04 -42.57 24.12
CA LEU A 607 -11.31 -44.02 24.14
C LEU A 607 -11.40 -44.61 22.72
N GLY A 608 -10.75 -43.96 21.76
CA GLY A 608 -10.81 -44.28 20.35
C GLY A 608 -9.57 -45.00 19.82
N GLN A 609 -9.46 -45.03 18.51
CA GLN A 609 -8.30 -45.54 17.79
C GLN A 609 -7.69 -44.41 16.95
N ALA A 610 -6.37 -44.28 17.00
CA ALA A 610 -5.61 -43.44 16.07
C ALA A 610 -4.97 -44.34 15.01
N TYR A 611 -5.13 -43.99 13.75
CA TYR A 611 -4.58 -44.73 12.62
C TYR A 611 -3.45 -43.92 12.01
N PHE A 612 -2.26 -44.48 11.88
CA PHE A 612 -1.11 -43.79 11.26
C PHE A 612 -0.68 -44.58 10.05
N TYR A 613 -0.59 -43.94 8.89
CA TYR A 613 -0.07 -44.52 7.67
C TYR A 613 1.29 -43.91 7.32
N TYR A 614 2.23 -44.72 6.87
CA TYR A 614 3.54 -44.30 6.43
C TYR A 614 4.18 -45.34 5.52
N GLU A 615 5.28 -44.98 4.89
CA GLU A 615 6.02 -45.82 3.96
C GLU A 615 7.50 -45.88 4.36
N ILE A 616 8.07 -47.09 4.39
CA ILE A 616 9.50 -47.32 4.65
C ILE A 616 10.19 -47.57 3.33
N TYR A 617 11.32 -46.92 3.07
CA TYR A 617 12.07 -47.05 1.83
C TYR A 617 13.54 -47.42 2.04
N ASN A 618 14.14 -48.00 1.01
CA ASN A 618 15.56 -48.35 0.90
C ASN A 618 16.05 -49.31 1.99
N MET A 619 15.22 -50.30 2.36
CA MET A 619 15.64 -51.37 3.27
C MET A 619 16.64 -52.29 2.57
N GLU A 620 17.75 -52.62 3.24
CA GLU A 620 18.79 -53.49 2.68
C GLU A 620 18.34 -54.96 2.67
N LYS A 621 18.58 -55.64 1.55
CA LYS A 621 18.35 -57.08 1.41
C LYS A 621 19.60 -57.85 1.83
N ASP A 622 19.39 -58.96 2.52
CA ASP A 622 20.45 -59.91 2.80
C ASP A 622 20.89 -60.69 1.54
N GLU A 623 21.89 -61.56 1.69
CA GLU A 623 22.42 -62.40 0.61
C GLU A 623 21.36 -63.32 -0.04
N PHE A 624 20.21 -63.54 0.63
CA PHE A 624 19.09 -64.35 0.16
C PHE A 624 17.94 -63.51 -0.40
N GLY A 625 18.08 -62.18 -0.45
CA GLY A 625 17.08 -61.26 -0.96
C GLY A 625 15.99 -60.89 0.06
N ALA A 626 16.14 -61.25 1.33
CA ALA A 626 15.18 -60.94 2.39
C ALA A 626 15.56 -59.63 3.10
N THR A 627 14.54 -58.82 3.43
CA THR A 627 14.70 -57.64 4.28
C THR A 627 14.32 -57.97 5.71
N LYS A 628 15.01 -57.39 6.68
CA LYS A 628 14.75 -57.61 8.09
C LYS A 628 14.87 -56.29 8.85
N TYR A 629 13.81 -55.87 9.52
CA TYR A 629 13.75 -54.56 10.17
C TYR A 629 12.92 -54.61 11.46
N GLU A 630 13.19 -53.68 12.37
CA GLU A 630 12.44 -53.43 13.58
C GLU A 630 11.73 -52.09 13.48
N VAL A 631 10.45 -52.06 13.85
CA VAL A 631 9.66 -50.82 13.95
C VAL A 631 9.27 -50.60 15.39
N THR A 632 9.76 -49.50 15.97
CA THR A 632 9.43 -49.07 17.33
C THR A 632 8.50 -47.87 17.28
N TYR A 633 7.36 -47.99 17.95
CA TYR A 633 6.38 -46.93 18.08
C TYR A 633 6.49 -46.26 19.44
N GLN A 634 6.63 -44.95 19.44
CA GLN A 634 6.82 -44.14 20.65
C GLN A 634 5.76 -43.05 20.73
N VAL A 635 5.32 -42.75 21.95
CA VAL A 635 4.38 -41.66 22.23
C VAL A 635 4.94 -40.81 23.36
N ARG A 636 4.78 -39.49 23.27
CA ARG A 636 4.99 -38.59 24.41
C ARG A 636 3.86 -37.58 24.57
N THR A 637 3.73 -37.07 25.79
CA THR A 637 2.83 -35.96 26.10
C THR A 637 3.59 -34.66 25.93
N GLN A 638 3.05 -33.75 25.14
CA GLN A 638 3.60 -32.41 24.96
C GLN A 638 3.04 -31.49 26.05
N ALA A 639 3.90 -30.66 26.61
CA ALA A 639 3.53 -29.65 27.60
C ALA A 639 2.79 -28.49 26.91
N GLU A 640 1.62 -28.10 27.43
CA GLU A 640 0.85 -26.96 26.88
C GLU A 640 1.28 -25.61 27.49
N SER A 641 2.27 -25.60 28.38
CA SER A 641 2.82 -24.41 29.03
C SER A 641 4.34 -24.41 28.93
N GLU A 642 4.95 -23.27 28.63
CA GLU A 642 6.41 -23.08 28.56
C GLU A 642 7.15 -23.46 29.86
N VAL A 643 6.43 -23.62 30.97
CA VAL A 643 6.99 -23.93 32.30
C VAL A 643 6.91 -25.42 32.64
N ALA A 644 6.20 -26.24 31.85
CA ALA A 644 6.07 -27.66 32.12
C ALA A 644 7.14 -28.49 31.39
N GLU A 645 7.82 -29.39 32.12
CA GLU A 645 8.82 -30.29 31.54
C GLU A 645 8.18 -31.21 30.50
N GLU A 646 8.79 -31.27 29.31
CA GLU A 646 8.43 -32.27 28.30
C GLU A 646 8.67 -33.68 28.84
N LYS A 647 7.69 -34.56 28.66
CA LYS A 647 7.86 -35.97 29.05
C LYS A 647 8.75 -36.69 28.05
N GLU A 648 9.58 -37.59 28.55
CA GLU A 648 10.37 -38.49 27.71
C GLU A 648 9.47 -39.39 26.85
N TRP A 649 10.03 -39.81 25.70
CA TRP A 649 9.40 -40.79 24.82
C TRP A 649 9.14 -42.09 25.53
N THR A 650 7.89 -42.55 25.51
CA THR A 650 7.51 -43.86 26.02
C THR A 650 7.30 -44.81 24.84
N THR A 651 8.05 -45.92 24.82
CA THR A 651 7.84 -46.98 23.83
C THR A 651 6.49 -47.63 24.06
N ALA A 652 5.58 -47.48 23.10
CA ALA A 652 4.27 -48.12 23.13
C ALA A 652 4.40 -49.61 22.76
N VAL A 653 5.10 -49.90 21.66
CA VAL A 653 5.33 -51.28 21.18
C VAL A 653 6.46 -51.32 20.15
N SER A 654 7.16 -52.45 20.05
CA SER A 654 8.15 -52.74 18.99
C SER A 654 7.81 -54.07 18.31
N TYR A 655 7.99 -54.13 16.99
CA TYR A 655 7.79 -55.34 16.19
C TYR A 655 8.99 -55.59 15.27
N THR A 656 9.43 -56.84 15.19
CA THR A 656 10.42 -57.28 14.20
C THR A 656 9.71 -57.89 13.00
N HIS A 657 10.04 -57.43 11.81
CA HIS A 657 9.47 -57.86 10.54
C HIS A 657 10.55 -58.51 9.65
N GLN A 658 10.10 -59.45 8.82
CA GLN A 658 10.89 -60.03 7.74
C GLN A 658 10.08 -59.96 6.45
N GLY A 659 10.68 -59.43 5.39
CA GLY A 659 10.07 -59.23 4.08
C GLY A 659 11.02 -59.60 2.96
N ASN A 660 10.63 -59.26 1.72
CA ASN A 660 11.45 -59.47 0.52
C ASN A 660 11.52 -58.22 -0.38
N ARG A 661 11.11 -57.06 0.16
CA ARG A 661 11.04 -55.79 -0.55
C ARG A 661 11.88 -54.74 0.15
N GLU A 662 12.44 -53.85 -0.65
CA GLU A 662 13.21 -52.67 -0.21
C GLU A 662 12.30 -51.50 0.19
N TRP A 663 10.98 -51.65 -0.03
CA TRP A 663 9.95 -50.68 0.33
C TRP A 663 8.67 -51.37 0.81
N GLU A 664 8.05 -50.85 1.86
CA GLU A 664 6.79 -51.36 2.41
C GLU A 664 5.87 -50.22 2.90
N PRO A 665 4.59 -50.18 2.47
CA PRO A 665 3.58 -49.31 3.04
C PRO A 665 2.95 -49.95 4.29
N ILE A 666 2.93 -49.22 5.40
CA ILE A 666 2.49 -49.73 6.70
C ILE A 666 1.41 -48.81 7.26
N TYR A 667 0.42 -49.39 7.94
CA TYR A 667 -0.41 -48.64 8.86
C TYR A 667 -0.36 -49.24 10.26
N GLN A 668 -0.40 -48.38 11.28
CA GLN A 668 -0.44 -48.77 12.68
C GLN A 668 -1.71 -48.22 13.32
N VAL A 669 -2.38 -49.07 14.12
CA VAL A 669 -3.51 -48.66 14.96
C VAL A 669 -3.02 -48.56 16.40
N LEU A 670 -3.23 -47.39 17.00
CA LEU A 670 -3.00 -47.15 18.42
C LEU A 670 -4.37 -47.08 19.12
N ASN A 671 -4.63 -48.01 20.03
CA ASN A 671 -5.77 -47.91 20.93
C ASN A 671 -5.45 -46.85 21.99
N LEU A 672 -6.28 -45.82 22.07
CA LEU A 672 -6.10 -44.74 23.03
C LEU A 672 -6.86 -45.07 24.31
N ASP A 673 -6.14 -45.03 25.43
CA ASP A 673 -6.68 -44.84 26.78
C ASP A 673 -5.83 -43.78 27.48
N ALA A 674 -5.88 -42.56 26.94
CA ALA A 674 -5.01 -41.47 27.33
C ALA A 674 -5.83 -40.28 27.82
N MET A 675 -5.32 -39.55 28.82
CA MET A 675 -5.90 -38.26 29.19
C MET A 675 -5.91 -37.33 27.96
N PRO A 676 -6.88 -36.40 27.85
CA PRO A 676 -6.89 -35.42 26.77
C PRO A 676 -5.64 -34.53 26.78
N GLY A 677 -5.38 -33.90 25.64
CA GLY A 677 -4.25 -32.99 25.45
C GLY A 677 -3.40 -33.34 24.23
N LEU A 678 -2.38 -32.52 24.00
CA LEU A 678 -1.46 -32.65 22.88
C LEU A 678 -0.48 -33.83 23.08
N ARG A 679 -0.23 -34.56 21.99
CA ARG A 679 0.59 -35.76 21.95
C ARG A 679 1.47 -35.72 20.71
N GLU A 680 2.63 -36.34 20.82
CA GLU A 680 3.46 -36.66 19.67
C GLU A 680 3.54 -38.17 19.52
N PHE A 681 3.50 -38.62 18.27
CA PHE A 681 3.70 -40.00 17.88
C PHE A 681 4.90 -40.09 16.95
N ARG A 682 5.82 -41.00 17.27
CA ARG A 682 7.04 -41.23 16.52
C ARG A 682 7.17 -42.69 16.13
N VAL A 683 7.60 -42.91 14.90
CA VAL A 683 7.99 -44.21 14.36
C VAL A 683 9.50 -44.20 14.18
N VAL A 684 10.19 -45.14 14.82
CA VAL A 684 11.61 -45.39 14.64
C VAL A 684 11.76 -46.73 13.91
N VAL A 685 12.33 -46.70 12.71
CA VAL A 685 12.59 -47.88 11.91
C VAL A 685 14.08 -48.16 11.93
N ARG A 686 14.46 -49.37 12.34
CA ARG A 686 15.83 -49.85 12.30
C ARG A 686 15.93 -51.02 11.34
N ASP A 687 16.73 -50.85 10.29
CA ASP A 687 17.07 -51.95 9.39
C ASP A 687 18.14 -52.82 10.06
N LEU A 688 17.83 -54.11 10.22
CA LEU A 688 18.70 -55.05 10.93
C LEU A 688 19.80 -55.63 10.03
N ASN A 689 19.70 -55.43 8.71
CA ASN A 689 20.73 -55.80 7.74
C ASN A 689 21.77 -54.69 7.61
N SER A 690 21.33 -53.45 7.36
CA SER A 690 22.23 -52.29 7.19
C SER A 690 22.66 -51.63 8.51
N LEU A 691 21.94 -51.91 9.60
CA LEU A 691 22.04 -51.22 10.90
C LEU A 691 21.70 -49.72 10.83
N GLN A 692 21.11 -49.24 9.74
CA GLN A 692 20.63 -47.87 9.62
C GLN A 692 19.33 -47.67 10.42
N GLU A 693 19.11 -46.44 10.85
CA GLU A 693 17.91 -46.02 11.55
C GLU A 693 17.30 -44.78 10.88
N ALA A 694 15.98 -44.78 10.74
CA ALA A 694 15.22 -43.67 10.20
C ALA A 694 13.99 -43.42 11.07
N THR A 695 13.66 -42.14 11.27
CA THR A 695 12.59 -41.74 12.18
C THR A 695 11.65 -40.78 11.48
N SER A 696 10.35 -40.89 11.76
CA SER A 696 9.35 -39.88 11.43
C SER A 696 8.42 -39.66 12.61
N GLU A 697 7.88 -38.45 12.73
CA GLU A 697 6.98 -38.07 13.82
C GLU A 697 5.83 -37.19 13.35
N THR A 698 4.76 -37.14 14.14
CA THR A 698 3.61 -36.26 13.93
C THR A 698 2.98 -35.90 15.27
N GLU A 699 2.37 -34.72 15.33
CA GLU A 699 1.55 -34.28 16.44
C GLU A 699 0.09 -34.69 16.24
N PHE A 700 -0.63 -34.89 17.35
CA PHE A 700 -2.08 -35.05 17.35
C PHE A 700 -2.66 -34.70 18.74
N ARG A 701 -3.93 -34.30 18.78
CA ARG A 701 -4.63 -33.97 20.03
C ARG A 701 -5.63 -35.04 20.40
N VAL A 702 -5.57 -35.51 21.65
CA VAL A 702 -6.59 -36.39 22.23
C VAL A 702 -7.70 -35.52 22.81
N MET A 703 -8.92 -35.72 22.33
CA MET A 703 -10.14 -35.01 22.75
C MET A 703 -10.90 -35.81 23.81
N TRP A 704 -11.75 -35.12 24.57
CA TRP A 704 -12.61 -35.71 25.62
C TRP A 704 -13.55 -36.79 25.10
#